data_AF-A0ABD5VEL3-F1
#
_entry.id   AF-A0ABD5VEL3-F1
#
_cell.length_a   1.000
_cell.length_b   1.000
_cell.length_c   1.000
_cell.angle_alpha   90.00
_cell.angle_beta   90.00
_cell.angle_gamma   90.00
#
_symmetry.space_group_name_H-M   'P 1'
#
loop_
_entity.id
_entity.type
_entity.pdbx_description
1 polymer ?
#
loop_
_entity_poly.entity_id
_entity_poly.type
_entity_poly.pdbx_seq_one_letter_code
_entity_poly.pdbx_strand_id
1 'polypeptide(L)'
;MSDDGATTDDARSDDGGRLLALSRTIVPERIRRSYALKFGMWFVVLTIIVGVAGLGATSFIADGATGDANQDLLGVTSQTANSIENWNDRNHNLVEIVARNVDENATYTHVERELESESLAAMPAYVTGIHYVDLDAERVLASTTDRNEVGERLASVASSTTPNSRQAWAAESNYAFEGTTGVSDVYTHDDTTKVAYYRRVSNATAADGGRALVVVADLEAADIGIGSDASEDGFVQVVDEDGVVAFDERDRRYGKAYYGGASSAVVETAQSSTAGVNRYSASPAVEYALSTDEYLVAHERVDGTNWVVLRHENPASVYGFASSVERLGLVGTISLVFVVGVFATTLSLRTSRSIDRLKRKARRVEDGDLDVDFSTARVDSIGQLYGAFDATQRSLREQIRRAEAARDDAEQLNEHLERKVSAYSEVMQATSDGDLTRRMDPESENEAMSTIAEEFNDMMTDFERAVVELQSFASDVAAASDRVNENVDEVDTASRRVTEAIQKISDGAEEQNARFQDVSAEVDELSSTTEEIASTSSEVADLAERTAETGREGREAAEAAIESVEEIEQGASNAVAEIERLDDEMEKVDELVAVISDLAHQTNMLALNANIEASRGGGGDEGGEGFSVVAGQIKEFAAESKEAAADIEASLEQIREQADAAVDEVKGASARIAENEQSVRDAAAALEDVADYAEQTNDGVQEITESTQYQARSTEEIVPMVDDAARISERTSEESETAAAAAEEQTAALTEVSESMSSLAATAEELDQELGRFEASKFERAMPAADDD
;
A
#
# COMPACT_ATOMS: atom_id res chain seq x y z
N MET A 1 23.52 -76.94 -24.36
CA MET A 1 24.98 -77.16 -24.26
C MET A 1 25.35 -76.73 -22.84
N SER A 2 25.28 -77.67 -21.88
CA SER A 2 26.42 -78.48 -21.37
C SER A 2 27.20 -77.65 -20.35
N ASP A 3 27.46 -78.02 -19.10
CA ASP A 3 27.46 -79.26 -18.31
C ASP A 3 27.11 -78.87 -16.85
N ASP A 4 26.36 -79.64 -16.05
CA ASP A 4 26.77 -80.82 -15.26
C ASP A 4 27.94 -80.52 -14.27
N GLY A 5 27.86 -80.73 -12.95
CA GLY A 5 26.92 -81.42 -12.08
C GLY A 5 27.49 -81.51 -10.65
N ALA A 6 26.80 -82.29 -9.81
CA ALA A 6 27.12 -82.74 -8.43
C ALA A 6 26.61 -81.85 -7.27
N THR A 7 25.37 -82.03 -6.80
CA THR A 7 24.90 -82.95 -5.73
C THR A 7 25.31 -82.55 -4.31
N THR A 8 24.32 -82.22 -3.46
CA THR A 8 24.04 -82.96 -2.21
C THR A 8 22.69 -82.56 -1.60
N ASP A 9 22.07 -83.55 -0.96
CA ASP A 9 20.72 -83.63 -0.40
C ASP A 9 20.33 -82.56 0.64
N ASP A 10 19.05 -82.15 0.53
CA ASP A 10 17.98 -82.25 1.54
C ASP A 10 18.21 -81.68 2.96
N ALA A 11 17.59 -80.53 3.24
CA ALA A 11 16.98 -80.23 4.55
C ALA A 11 16.03 -79.02 4.45
N ARG A 12 14.73 -79.31 4.41
CA ARG A 12 13.68 -78.39 4.86
C ARG A 12 13.78 -78.16 6.37
N SER A 13 13.38 -76.96 6.79
CA SER A 13 12.72 -76.59 8.06
C SER A 13 13.48 -75.66 9.02
N ASP A 14 12.71 -74.64 9.43
CA ASP A 14 12.67 -74.02 10.75
C ASP A 14 13.47 -72.73 11.02
N ASP A 15 13.00 -71.62 10.42
CA ASP A 15 13.43 -70.25 10.78
C ASP A 15 12.39 -69.49 11.64
N GLY A 16 11.51 -70.23 12.36
CA GLY A 16 10.60 -69.67 13.37
C GLY A 16 11.20 -69.64 14.79
N GLY A 17 12.33 -70.31 15.01
CA GLY A 17 12.85 -70.61 16.35
C GLY A 17 13.80 -69.57 16.97
N ARG A 18 14.28 -68.56 16.22
CA ARG A 18 15.38 -67.69 16.70
C ARG A 18 14.96 -66.37 17.35
N LEU A 19 13.72 -65.91 17.18
CA LEU A 19 13.21 -64.71 17.84
C LEU A 19 12.71 -64.95 19.28
N LEU A 20 12.58 -66.22 19.71
CA LEU A 20 12.10 -66.57 21.05
C LEU A 20 13.21 -66.75 22.11
N ALA A 21 14.49 -66.66 21.72
CA ALA A 21 15.62 -66.93 22.62
C ALA A 21 16.19 -65.70 23.35
N LEU A 22 15.84 -64.48 22.97
CA LEU A 22 16.35 -63.24 23.59
C LEU A 22 15.44 -62.63 24.67
N SER A 23 14.23 -63.14 24.87
CA SER A 23 13.24 -62.57 25.80
C SER A 23 13.38 -63.02 27.27
N ARG A 24 14.39 -63.82 27.64
CA ARG A 24 14.47 -64.46 28.97
C ARG A 24 15.37 -63.80 30.03
N THR A 25 16.05 -62.70 29.74
CA THR A 25 17.12 -62.20 30.64
C THR A 25 16.82 -60.87 31.35
N ILE A 26 15.76 -60.15 30.99
CA ILE A 26 15.54 -58.77 31.50
C ILE A 26 14.53 -58.68 32.65
N VAL A 27 13.78 -59.74 32.96
CA VAL A 27 12.75 -59.71 34.02
C VAL A 27 13.30 -60.30 35.34
N PRO A 28 13.36 -59.51 36.45
CA PRO A 28 13.82 -59.98 37.76
C PRO A 28 13.10 -61.25 38.22
N GLU A 29 13.79 -62.19 38.89
CA GLU A 29 13.20 -63.46 39.34
C GLU A 29 11.94 -63.30 40.20
N ARG A 30 11.83 -62.18 40.94
CA ARG A 30 10.65 -61.87 41.76
C ARG A 30 9.38 -61.65 40.91
N ILE A 31 9.50 -61.01 39.74
CA ILE A 31 8.38 -60.78 38.83
C ILE A 31 8.00 -62.09 38.10
N ARG A 32 8.97 -62.98 37.86
CA ARG A 32 8.69 -64.29 37.24
C ARG A 32 7.83 -65.23 38.09
N ARG A 33 7.89 -65.13 39.42
CA ARG A 33 7.19 -66.03 40.36
C ARG A 33 5.77 -65.59 40.73
N SER A 34 5.38 -64.33 40.47
CA SER A 34 4.05 -63.82 40.77
C SER A 34 3.32 -63.42 39.48
N TYR A 35 2.18 -64.05 39.23
CA TYR A 35 1.34 -63.75 38.06
C TYR A 35 0.82 -62.30 38.11
N ALA A 36 0.58 -61.78 39.31
CA ALA A 36 0.12 -60.42 39.53
C ALA A 36 1.17 -59.34 39.22
N LEU A 37 2.45 -59.64 39.49
CA LEU A 37 3.53 -58.74 39.10
C LEU A 37 3.71 -58.70 37.58
N LYS A 38 3.51 -59.84 36.88
CA LYS A 38 3.52 -59.87 35.40
C LYS A 38 2.36 -59.10 34.79
N PHE A 39 1.16 -59.30 35.35
CA PHE A 39 -0.05 -58.63 34.89
C PHE A 39 0.03 -57.12 35.16
N GLY A 40 0.45 -56.71 36.37
CA GLY A 40 0.67 -55.30 36.69
C GLY A 40 1.77 -54.65 35.84
N MET A 41 2.83 -55.37 35.49
CA MET A 41 3.88 -54.89 34.60
C MET A 41 3.37 -54.58 33.18
N TRP A 42 2.39 -55.34 32.68
CA TRP A 42 1.78 -55.07 31.36
C TRP A 42 1.01 -53.75 31.35
N PHE A 43 0.28 -53.44 32.42
CA PHE A 43 -0.38 -52.15 32.59
C PHE A 43 0.58 -51.00 32.82
N VAL A 44 1.71 -51.23 33.51
CA VAL A 44 2.78 -50.22 33.63
C VAL A 44 3.35 -49.89 32.26
N VAL A 45 3.61 -50.91 31.43
CA VAL A 45 4.07 -50.72 30.05
C VAL A 45 3.02 -49.97 29.22
N LEU A 46 1.75 -50.34 29.29
CA LEU A 46 0.66 -49.63 28.61
C LEU A 46 0.53 -48.17 29.07
N THR A 47 0.64 -47.91 30.37
CA THR A 47 0.58 -46.56 30.94
C THR A 47 1.76 -45.71 30.47
N ILE A 48 2.96 -46.29 30.37
CA ILE A 48 4.14 -45.63 29.81
C ILE A 48 3.92 -45.34 28.32
N ILE A 49 3.37 -46.28 27.54
CA ILE A 49 3.08 -46.07 26.11
C ILE A 49 2.06 -44.95 25.92
N VAL A 50 0.95 -44.96 26.66
CA VAL A 50 -0.08 -43.90 26.60
C VAL A 50 0.48 -42.56 27.05
N GLY A 51 1.27 -42.52 28.11
CA GLY A 51 1.93 -41.29 28.58
C GLY A 51 2.91 -40.73 27.55
N VAL A 52 3.75 -41.59 26.95
CA VAL A 52 4.72 -41.18 25.92
C VAL A 52 4.00 -40.73 24.64
N ALA A 53 2.95 -41.44 24.21
CA ALA A 53 2.17 -41.07 23.03
C ALA A 53 1.39 -39.77 23.25
N GLY A 54 0.77 -39.59 24.42
CA GLY A 54 0.07 -38.37 24.79
C GLY A 54 1.00 -37.16 24.83
N LEU A 55 2.13 -37.28 25.54
CA LEU A 55 3.14 -36.22 25.59
C LEU A 55 3.74 -35.92 24.21
N GLY A 56 3.96 -36.95 23.37
CA GLY A 56 4.45 -36.78 22.01
C GLY A 56 3.45 -36.04 21.10
N ALA A 57 2.16 -36.40 21.18
CA ALA A 57 1.11 -35.72 20.42
C ALA A 57 0.94 -34.26 20.85
N THR A 58 0.99 -33.98 22.15
CA THR A 58 0.88 -32.61 22.67
C THR A 58 2.08 -31.76 22.30
N SER A 59 3.29 -32.34 22.33
CA SER A 59 4.51 -31.67 21.86
C SER A 59 4.40 -31.35 20.37
N PHE A 60 3.97 -32.30 19.54
CA PHE A 60 3.85 -32.10 18.09
C PHE A 60 2.88 -30.96 17.74
N ILE A 61 1.73 -30.88 18.41
CA ILE A 61 0.74 -29.81 18.17
C ILE A 61 1.27 -28.46 18.69
N ALA A 62 1.92 -28.44 19.86
CA ALA A 62 2.50 -27.21 20.41
C ALA A 62 3.66 -26.68 19.56
N ASP A 63 4.51 -27.56 19.03
CA ASP A 63 5.60 -27.23 18.11
C ASP A 63 5.04 -26.67 16.79
N GLY A 64 3.98 -27.28 16.24
CA GLY A 64 3.28 -26.78 15.05
C GLY A 64 2.69 -25.38 15.28
N ALA A 65 1.94 -25.20 16.38
CA ALA A 65 1.37 -23.91 16.75
C ALA A 65 2.42 -22.81 17.00
N THR A 66 3.59 -23.18 17.52
CA THR A 66 4.73 -22.24 17.67
C THR A 66 5.33 -21.87 16.32
N GLY A 67 5.41 -22.83 15.39
CA GLY A 67 5.86 -22.61 14.01
C GLY A 67 4.93 -21.67 13.25
N ASP A 68 3.62 -21.91 13.30
CA ASP A 68 2.60 -21.07 12.67
C ASP A 68 2.64 -19.65 13.24
N ALA A 69 2.71 -19.50 14.57
CA ALA A 69 2.82 -18.18 15.22
C ALA A 69 4.09 -17.40 14.81
N ASN A 70 5.20 -18.09 14.55
CA ASN A 70 6.41 -17.45 14.02
C ASN A 70 6.24 -17.04 12.55
N GLN A 71 5.54 -17.83 11.73
CA GLN A 71 5.25 -17.48 10.34
C GLN A 71 4.30 -16.28 10.25
N ASP A 72 3.27 -16.22 11.09
CA ASP A 72 2.37 -15.08 11.16
C ASP A 72 3.12 -13.81 11.55
N LEU A 73 3.97 -13.90 12.59
CA LEU A 73 4.77 -12.76 13.04
C LEU A 73 5.76 -12.29 11.95
N LEU A 74 6.37 -13.22 11.22
CA LEU A 74 7.20 -12.90 10.05
C LEU A 74 6.38 -12.27 8.94
N GLY A 75 5.22 -12.83 8.58
CA GLY A 75 4.37 -12.31 7.52
C GLY A 75 4.01 -10.84 7.73
N VAL A 76 3.62 -10.47 8.95
CA VAL A 76 3.32 -9.07 9.29
C VAL A 76 4.59 -8.19 9.28
N THR A 77 5.73 -8.73 9.71
CA THR A 77 7.02 -8.01 9.67
C THR A 77 7.47 -7.77 8.23
N SER A 78 7.35 -8.76 7.35
CA SER A 78 7.65 -8.64 5.92
C SER A 78 6.70 -7.68 5.22
N GLN A 79 5.40 -7.68 5.57
CA GLN A 79 4.46 -6.68 5.06
C GLN A 79 4.85 -5.25 5.43
N THR A 80 5.35 -5.05 6.66
CA THR A 80 5.87 -3.76 7.12
C THR A 80 7.13 -3.37 6.32
N ALA A 81 8.07 -4.29 6.13
CA ALA A 81 9.28 -4.04 5.34
C ALA A 81 8.95 -3.68 3.88
N ASN A 82 8.04 -4.41 3.24
CA ASN A 82 7.57 -4.12 1.89
C ASN A 82 6.86 -2.76 1.79
N SER A 83 6.16 -2.32 2.83
CA SER A 83 5.52 -1.00 2.86
C SER A 83 6.57 0.11 2.88
N ILE A 84 7.65 -0.07 3.64
CA ILE A 84 8.79 0.85 3.68
C ILE A 84 9.56 0.83 2.35
N GLU A 85 9.76 -0.35 1.75
CA GLU A 85 10.39 -0.49 0.43
C GLU A 85 9.60 0.27 -0.64
N ASN A 86 8.28 0.03 -0.76
CA ASN A 86 7.42 0.74 -1.70
C ASN A 86 7.43 2.26 -1.49
N TRP A 87 7.45 2.69 -0.22
CA TRP A 87 7.57 4.11 0.10
C TRP A 87 8.94 4.68 -0.32
N ASN A 88 10.02 3.93 -0.09
CA ASN A 88 11.36 4.30 -0.51
C ASN A 88 11.47 4.42 -2.04
N ASP A 89 10.90 3.48 -2.78
CA ASP A 89 10.86 3.47 -4.25
C ASP A 89 10.06 4.65 -4.81
N ARG A 90 8.89 4.94 -4.22
CA ARG A 90 8.11 6.13 -4.57
C ARG A 90 8.92 7.41 -4.41
N ASN A 91 9.64 7.56 -3.30
CA ASN A 91 10.44 8.76 -3.07
C ASN A 91 11.69 8.84 -3.98
N HIS A 92 12.31 7.70 -4.31
CA HIS A 92 13.35 7.64 -5.34
C HIS A 92 12.83 8.11 -6.70
N ASN A 93 11.63 7.68 -7.09
CA ASN A 93 10.99 8.13 -8.32
C ASN A 93 10.60 9.62 -8.28
N LEU A 94 10.12 10.12 -7.13
CA LEU A 94 9.81 11.54 -6.95
C LEU A 94 11.05 12.42 -7.16
N VAL A 95 12.17 12.12 -6.51
CA VAL A 95 13.40 12.88 -6.71
C VAL A 95 13.95 12.72 -8.14
N GLU A 96 13.69 11.59 -8.80
CA GLU A 96 14.03 11.39 -10.21
C GLU A 96 13.25 12.30 -11.14
N ILE A 97 11.94 12.37 -10.99
CA ILE A 97 11.07 13.21 -11.83
C ILE A 97 11.47 14.68 -11.66
N VAL A 98 11.63 15.14 -10.43
CA VAL A 98 11.94 16.55 -10.14
C VAL A 98 13.32 16.91 -10.66
N ALA A 99 14.32 16.04 -10.45
CA ALA A 99 15.67 16.30 -10.93
C ALA A 99 15.79 16.32 -12.46
N ARG A 100 14.89 15.65 -13.21
CA ARG A 100 14.87 15.72 -14.68
C ARG A 100 14.35 17.05 -15.21
N ASN A 101 13.51 17.73 -14.45
CA ASN A 101 12.88 18.98 -14.88
C ASN A 101 13.72 20.22 -14.53
N VAL A 102 14.65 20.13 -13.57
CA VAL A 102 15.52 21.25 -13.19
C VAL A 102 16.63 21.47 -14.22
N ASP A 103 16.66 22.66 -14.85
CA ASP A 103 17.71 23.05 -15.80
C ASP A 103 19.10 23.15 -15.11
N GLU A 104 20.06 22.38 -15.60
CA GLU A 104 21.47 22.37 -15.16
C GLU A 104 22.18 23.72 -15.36
N ASN A 105 21.66 24.63 -16.17
CA ASN A 105 22.25 25.96 -16.40
C ASN A 105 21.46 27.09 -15.76
N ALA A 106 20.34 26.80 -15.10
CA ALA A 106 19.51 27.80 -14.48
C ALA A 106 20.26 28.54 -13.35
N THR A 107 20.05 29.86 -13.30
CA THR A 107 20.50 30.67 -12.17
C THR A 107 19.73 30.30 -10.90
N TYR A 108 20.32 30.52 -9.72
CA TYR A 108 19.66 30.24 -8.43
C TYR A 108 18.22 30.76 -8.38
N THR A 109 17.97 32.02 -8.81
CA THR A 109 16.63 32.63 -8.78
C THR A 109 15.62 31.93 -9.70
N HIS A 110 16.08 31.26 -10.74
CA HIS A 110 15.23 30.48 -11.64
C HIS A 110 14.90 29.12 -11.01
N VAL A 111 15.92 28.41 -10.52
CA VAL A 111 15.74 27.13 -9.81
C VAL A 111 14.86 27.29 -8.58
N GLU A 112 15.05 28.36 -7.78
CA GLU A 112 14.21 28.62 -6.60
C GLU A 112 12.75 28.88 -6.98
N ARG A 113 12.50 29.69 -8.03
CA ARG A 113 11.13 29.98 -8.48
C ARG A 113 10.46 28.71 -9.02
N GLU A 114 11.19 27.88 -9.76
CA GLU A 114 10.73 26.61 -10.32
C GLU A 114 10.43 25.57 -9.22
N LEU A 115 11.30 25.49 -8.19
CA LEU A 115 11.05 24.66 -7.01
C LEU A 115 9.87 25.17 -6.17
N GLU A 116 9.66 26.49 -6.07
CA GLU A 116 8.52 27.10 -5.36
C GLU A 116 7.20 27.00 -6.16
N SER A 117 7.22 27.10 -7.50
CA SER A 117 6.01 27.10 -8.34
C SER A 117 5.56 25.71 -8.77
N GLU A 118 6.48 24.79 -9.07
CA GLU A 118 6.14 23.47 -9.62
C GLU A 118 6.19 22.34 -8.59
N SER A 119 7.12 22.38 -7.62
CA SER A 119 7.40 21.18 -6.81
C SER A 119 6.51 21.03 -5.58
N LEU A 120 6.26 22.05 -4.75
CA LEU A 120 5.52 21.85 -3.49
C LEU A 120 4.01 21.59 -3.66
N ALA A 121 3.38 22.06 -4.73
CA ALA A 121 1.94 21.86 -4.96
C ALA A 121 1.59 20.44 -5.45
N ALA A 122 2.53 19.77 -6.13
CA ALA A 122 2.37 18.41 -6.64
C ALA A 122 3.00 17.33 -5.73
N MET A 123 3.75 17.73 -4.70
CA MET A 123 4.40 16.80 -3.79
C MET A 123 3.41 16.21 -2.77
N PRO A 124 3.64 14.96 -2.33
CA PRO A 124 2.92 14.41 -1.19
C PRO A 124 3.05 15.32 0.04
N ALA A 125 1.99 15.40 0.86
CA ALA A 125 1.94 16.29 2.02
C ALA A 125 3.05 16.06 3.06
N TYR A 126 3.69 14.89 3.04
CA TYR A 126 4.81 14.55 3.91
C TYR A 126 6.17 15.09 3.41
N VAL A 127 6.27 15.60 2.18
CA VAL A 127 7.48 16.25 1.70
C VAL A 127 7.54 17.65 2.28
N THR A 128 8.59 17.93 3.05
CA THR A 128 8.72 19.19 3.80
C THR A 128 9.74 20.14 3.21
N GLY A 129 10.60 19.68 2.30
CA GLY A 129 11.66 20.51 1.76
C GLY A 129 12.31 19.95 0.52
N ILE A 130 12.80 20.84 -0.35
CA ILE A 130 13.59 20.50 -1.53
C ILE A 130 14.78 21.43 -1.59
N HIS A 131 15.97 20.85 -1.82
CA HIS A 131 17.23 21.57 -1.89
C HIS A 131 17.93 21.25 -3.20
N TYR A 132 18.52 22.27 -3.81
CA TYR A 132 19.38 22.12 -4.97
C TYR A 132 20.80 22.49 -4.55
N VAL A 133 21.77 21.61 -4.80
CA VAL A 133 23.13 21.75 -4.25
C VAL A 133 24.21 21.62 -5.31
N ASP A 134 25.27 22.38 -5.12
CA ASP A 134 26.50 22.29 -5.88
C ASP A 134 27.48 21.41 -5.10
N LEU A 135 27.80 20.25 -5.66
CA LEU A 135 28.71 19.28 -5.04
C LEU A 135 30.18 19.69 -5.20
N ASP A 136 30.53 20.49 -6.21
CA ASP A 136 31.91 20.95 -6.42
C ASP A 136 32.24 22.17 -5.55
N ALA A 137 31.29 23.10 -5.44
CA ALA A 137 31.39 24.24 -4.53
C ALA A 137 31.02 23.88 -3.08
N GLU A 138 30.48 22.67 -2.85
CA GLU A 138 29.95 22.15 -1.58
C GLU A 138 28.97 23.12 -0.92
N ARG A 139 27.99 23.62 -1.68
CA ARG A 139 27.05 24.64 -1.21
C ARG A 139 25.62 24.38 -1.62
N VAL A 140 24.69 24.85 -0.79
CA VAL A 140 23.27 24.90 -1.14
C VAL A 140 23.06 26.04 -2.13
N LEU A 141 22.53 25.72 -3.30
CA LEU A 141 22.18 26.70 -4.33
C LEU A 141 20.75 27.19 -4.15
N ALA A 142 19.79 26.31 -3.85
CA ALA A 142 18.39 26.69 -3.57
C ALA A 142 17.81 25.81 -2.45
N SER A 143 16.84 26.33 -1.70
CA SER A 143 16.12 25.63 -0.62
C SER A 143 14.69 26.15 -0.57
N THR A 144 13.70 25.26 -0.59
CA THR A 144 12.28 25.63 -0.40
C THR A 144 11.90 25.76 1.08
N THR A 145 12.76 25.30 1.97
CA THR A 145 12.46 25.15 3.41
C THR A 145 13.02 26.30 4.22
N ASP A 146 14.30 26.64 4.04
CA ASP A 146 14.96 27.74 4.73
C ASP A 146 15.87 28.53 3.79
N ARG A 147 15.47 29.77 3.51
CA ARG A 147 16.25 30.69 2.67
C ARG A 147 17.60 31.08 3.28
N ASN A 148 17.80 30.88 4.58
CA ASN A 148 19.09 31.16 5.22
C ASN A 148 20.14 30.08 4.91
N GLU A 149 19.72 28.90 4.42
CA GLU A 149 20.64 27.85 3.99
C GLU A 149 21.26 28.14 2.63
N VAL A 150 20.66 29.01 1.83
CA VAL A 150 21.14 29.33 0.49
C VAL A 150 22.52 30.00 0.57
N GLY A 151 23.49 29.39 -0.11
CA GLY A 151 24.89 29.81 -0.11
C GLY A 151 25.73 29.27 1.05
N GLU A 152 25.12 28.60 2.03
CA GLU A 152 25.83 27.92 3.12
C GLU A 152 26.58 26.69 2.60
N ARG A 153 27.68 26.37 3.29
CA ARG A 153 28.44 25.15 2.98
C ARG A 153 27.70 23.92 3.47
N LEU A 154 27.70 22.86 2.66
CA LEU A 154 27.10 21.55 3.01
C LEU A 154 27.63 21.04 4.36
N ALA A 155 28.94 21.13 4.61
CA ALA A 155 29.53 20.76 5.89
C ALA A 155 28.97 21.56 7.10
N SER A 156 28.55 22.81 6.89
CA SER A 156 27.96 23.65 7.96
C SER A 156 26.52 23.23 8.25
N VAL A 157 25.75 22.92 7.21
CA VAL A 157 24.39 22.35 7.31
C VAL A 157 24.45 20.97 8.00
N ALA A 158 25.40 20.13 7.61
CA ALA A 158 25.60 18.78 8.16
C ALA A 158 26.15 18.73 9.60
N SER A 159 26.71 19.83 10.12
CA SER A 159 27.36 19.88 11.44
C SER A 159 26.80 20.95 12.38
N SER A 160 25.59 21.44 12.09
CA SER A 160 24.93 22.52 12.84
C SER A 160 25.07 22.35 14.35
N THR A 161 25.53 23.42 15.02
CA THR A 161 25.86 23.42 16.45
C THR A 161 24.65 23.62 17.36
N THR A 162 23.48 23.91 16.78
CA THR A 162 22.22 23.99 17.50
C THR A 162 21.66 22.56 17.70
N PRO A 163 21.16 22.19 18.88
CA PRO A 163 20.48 20.90 19.06
C PRO A 163 19.30 20.76 18.09
N ASN A 164 19.11 19.59 17.48
CA ASN A 164 18.03 19.28 16.51
C ASN A 164 18.03 20.11 15.20
N SER A 165 19.14 20.76 14.85
CA SER A 165 19.29 21.47 13.56
C SER A 165 20.24 20.79 12.58
N ARG A 166 20.72 19.59 12.92
CA ARG A 166 21.63 18.83 12.07
C ARG A 166 20.81 18.15 10.98
N GLN A 167 21.15 18.42 9.72
CA GLN A 167 20.48 17.81 8.60
C GLN A 167 21.42 16.82 7.91
N ALA A 168 21.15 15.52 8.09
CA ALA A 168 22.07 14.47 7.65
C ALA A 168 22.25 14.43 6.14
N TRP A 169 21.27 14.91 5.37
CA TRP A 169 21.32 14.94 3.91
C TRP A 169 22.52 15.71 3.35
N ALA A 170 22.97 16.76 4.05
CA ALA A 170 24.09 17.59 3.62
C ALA A 170 25.47 16.94 3.88
N ALA A 171 25.52 15.74 4.46
CA ALA A 171 26.77 15.03 4.68
C ALA A 171 27.43 14.63 3.35
N GLU A 172 28.72 14.92 3.21
CA GLU A 172 29.47 14.64 1.98
C GLU A 172 29.48 13.15 1.61
N SER A 173 29.43 12.26 2.61
CA SER A 173 29.31 10.81 2.44
C SER A 173 28.09 10.38 1.63
N ASN A 174 27.00 11.12 1.74
CA ASN A 174 25.76 10.81 1.03
C ASN A 174 25.94 10.94 -0.49
N TYR A 175 26.84 11.80 -0.94
CA TYR A 175 27.05 12.06 -2.37
C TYR A 175 28.14 11.17 -2.98
N ALA A 176 28.76 10.27 -2.22
CA ALA A 176 29.87 9.42 -2.65
C ALA A 176 29.44 8.05 -3.21
N PHE A 177 28.26 7.95 -3.84
CA PHE A 177 27.67 6.70 -4.33
C PHE A 177 27.88 6.50 -5.85
N GLU A 178 27.98 5.25 -6.31
CA GLU A 178 28.16 4.88 -7.72
C GLU A 178 26.86 4.94 -8.57
N GLY A 179 25.73 5.31 -7.96
CA GLY A 179 24.40 5.36 -8.59
C GLY A 179 23.95 6.75 -9.04
N THR A 180 22.71 6.87 -9.54
CA THR A 180 22.06 8.15 -9.89
C THR A 180 21.29 8.76 -8.72
N THR A 181 20.70 7.92 -7.86
CA THR A 181 19.91 8.29 -6.67
C THR A 181 20.50 7.69 -5.39
N GLY A 182 20.18 8.29 -4.25
CA GLY A 182 20.51 7.77 -2.91
C GLY A 182 19.59 8.33 -1.82
N VAL A 183 19.76 7.78 -0.61
CA VAL A 183 18.96 8.11 0.58
C VAL A 183 19.90 8.47 1.73
N SER A 184 19.54 9.49 2.51
CA SER A 184 20.33 9.90 3.67
C SER A 184 20.06 8.99 4.86
N ASP A 185 20.94 9.05 5.86
CA ASP A 185 20.59 8.59 7.20
C ASP A 185 19.37 9.36 7.72
N VAL A 186 18.59 8.73 8.59
CA VAL A 186 17.47 9.39 9.27
C VAL A 186 18.01 10.39 10.30
N TYR A 187 17.41 11.58 10.32
CA TYR A 187 17.80 12.66 11.22
C TYR A 187 16.60 13.39 11.80
N THR A 188 16.78 14.03 12.95
CA THR A 188 15.74 14.85 13.57
C THR A 188 15.98 16.32 13.26
N HIS A 189 14.99 16.98 12.68
CA HIS A 189 14.98 18.41 12.43
C HIS A 189 13.61 19.00 12.78
N ASP A 190 13.60 20.12 13.51
CA ASP A 190 12.37 20.77 14.00
C ASP A 190 11.42 19.83 14.76
N ASP A 191 11.99 18.96 15.60
CA ASP A 191 11.28 17.93 16.38
C ASP A 191 10.50 16.90 15.54
N THR A 192 10.75 16.84 14.23
CA THR A 192 10.23 15.82 13.31
C THR A 192 11.35 14.93 12.82
N THR A 193 11.03 13.66 12.59
CA THR A 193 11.97 12.69 12.03
C THR A 193 11.92 12.77 10.52
N LYS A 194 13.09 12.97 9.88
CA LYS A 194 13.20 13.21 8.46
C LYS A 194 14.21 12.28 7.82
N VAL A 195 14.00 12.02 6.54
CA VAL A 195 14.96 11.38 5.65
C VAL A 195 14.97 12.13 4.34
N ALA A 196 16.12 12.17 3.68
CA ALA A 196 16.24 12.83 2.39
C ALA A 196 16.58 11.83 1.29
N TYR A 197 15.98 12.08 0.14
CA TYR A 197 16.24 11.39 -1.11
C TYR A 197 16.98 12.35 -2.01
N TYR A 198 18.08 11.92 -2.62
CA TYR A 198 18.86 12.80 -3.48
C TYR A 198 19.19 12.13 -4.79
N ARG A 199 19.28 12.95 -5.84
CA ARG A 199 19.67 12.53 -7.18
C ARG A 199 20.71 13.49 -7.72
N ARG A 200 21.75 12.95 -8.33
CA ARG A 200 22.68 13.76 -9.14
C ARG A 200 21.96 14.24 -10.39
N VAL A 201 21.99 15.54 -10.63
CA VAL A 201 21.51 16.13 -11.88
C VAL A 201 22.67 15.99 -12.86
N SER A 202 22.60 15.03 -13.80
CA SER A 202 23.68 14.87 -14.78
C SER A 202 23.22 14.39 -16.15
N ASN A 203 23.54 15.19 -17.16
CA ASN A 203 24.01 14.74 -18.48
C ASN A 203 25.47 15.20 -18.79
N ALA A 204 26.21 15.73 -17.80
CA ALA A 204 27.56 16.27 -18.00
C ALA A 204 28.65 15.17 -18.03
N THR A 205 29.41 15.11 -19.13
CA THR A 205 30.65 14.32 -19.21
C THR A 205 31.67 14.81 -18.20
N ALA A 206 31.85 14.09 -17.08
CA ALA A 206 32.99 13.95 -16.15
C ALA A 206 33.96 15.14 -15.85
N ALA A 207 33.73 16.36 -16.33
CA ALA A 207 34.71 17.44 -16.33
C ALA A 207 34.16 18.80 -15.86
N ASP A 208 32.84 18.95 -15.69
CA ASP A 208 32.23 20.16 -15.11
C ASP A 208 31.07 19.78 -14.18
N GLY A 209 31.09 20.28 -12.94
CA GLY A 209 29.88 20.72 -12.23
C GLY A 209 28.94 19.64 -11.72
N GLY A 210 29.31 18.86 -10.70
CA GLY A 210 28.37 17.93 -10.07
C GLY A 210 27.28 18.68 -9.29
N ARG A 211 26.02 18.64 -9.72
CA ARG A 211 24.88 19.17 -8.95
C ARG A 211 23.97 18.04 -8.49
N ALA A 212 23.24 18.27 -7.40
CA ALA A 212 22.25 17.31 -6.91
C ALA A 212 20.98 18.02 -6.46
N LEU A 213 19.86 17.32 -6.65
CA LEU A 213 18.60 17.65 -6.02
C LEU A 213 18.43 16.77 -4.78
N VAL A 214 17.86 17.34 -3.72
CA VAL A 214 17.57 16.69 -2.45
C VAL A 214 16.11 16.95 -2.11
N VAL A 215 15.32 15.91 -1.87
CA VAL A 215 13.92 15.97 -1.42
C VAL A 215 13.86 15.43 0.00
N VAL A 216 13.29 16.19 0.91
CA VAL A 216 13.21 15.87 2.34
C VAL A 216 11.80 15.45 2.71
N ALA A 217 11.66 14.20 3.14
CA ALA A 217 10.40 13.63 3.62
C ALA A 217 10.35 13.63 5.15
N ASP A 218 9.21 14.05 5.70
CA ASP A 218 8.83 13.87 7.09
C ASP A 218 8.22 12.49 7.28
N LEU A 219 8.90 11.68 8.09
CA LEU A 219 8.58 10.29 8.31
C LEU A 219 7.36 10.09 9.21
N GLU A 220 7.06 11.04 10.08
CA GLU A 220 5.87 11.00 10.94
C GLU A 220 4.61 11.40 10.16
N ALA A 221 4.74 12.32 9.21
CA ALA A 221 3.65 12.75 8.35
C ALA A 221 3.34 11.75 7.20
N ALA A 222 4.30 10.90 6.82
CA ALA A 222 4.17 9.99 5.69
C ALA A 222 3.17 8.84 5.90
N ASP A 223 2.74 8.60 7.14
CA ASP A 223 1.81 7.53 7.55
C ASP A 223 2.05 6.21 6.80
N ILE A 224 3.31 5.75 6.81
CA ILE A 224 3.78 4.60 6.05
C ILE A 224 3.34 3.25 6.64
N GLY A 225 2.33 3.25 7.52
CA GLY A 225 1.78 2.06 8.16
C GLY A 225 2.69 1.44 9.22
N ILE A 226 3.83 2.06 9.57
CA ILE A 226 4.70 1.56 10.64
C ILE A 226 3.97 1.64 11.98
N GLY A 227 3.66 0.48 12.56
CA GLY A 227 3.12 0.36 13.92
C GLY A 227 1.60 0.35 14.03
N SER A 228 0.84 0.52 12.93
CA SER A 228 -0.63 0.50 12.99
C SER A 228 -1.23 -0.84 13.45
N ASP A 229 -0.46 -1.93 13.28
CA ASP A 229 -0.85 -3.30 13.64
C ASP A 229 0.00 -3.89 14.79
N ALA A 230 0.75 -3.09 15.54
CA ALA A 230 1.50 -3.61 16.69
C ALA A 230 0.52 -4.11 17.78
N SER A 231 0.84 -5.24 18.41
CA SER A 231 0.02 -5.74 19.50
C SER A 231 0.10 -4.78 20.71
N GLU A 232 -0.90 -4.75 21.59
CA GLU A 232 -0.85 -3.94 22.83
C GLU A 232 0.42 -4.24 23.66
N ASP A 233 0.97 -5.44 23.53
CA ASP A 233 2.13 -5.93 24.26
C ASP A 233 3.43 -5.95 23.42
N GLY A 234 3.41 -5.35 22.23
CA GLY A 234 4.52 -5.29 21.29
C GLY A 234 4.79 -3.88 20.77
N PHE A 235 5.86 -3.74 19.98
CA PHE A 235 6.18 -2.51 19.26
C PHE A 235 7.04 -2.80 18.04
N VAL A 236 7.06 -1.85 17.09
CA VAL A 236 7.92 -1.90 15.92
C VAL A 236 9.01 -0.82 16.01
N GLN A 237 10.23 -1.22 15.68
CA GLN A 237 11.36 -0.31 15.44
C GLN A 237 11.99 -0.62 14.09
N VAL A 238 12.48 0.41 13.42
CA VAL A 238 13.32 0.25 12.23
C VAL A 238 14.70 0.74 12.60
N VAL A 239 15.73 -0.06 12.32
CA VAL A 239 17.12 0.26 12.62
C VAL A 239 17.97 0.17 11.37
N ASP A 240 19.01 0.98 11.28
CA ASP A 240 20.03 0.83 10.24
C ASP A 240 21.09 -0.22 10.60
N GLU A 241 22.07 -0.39 9.70
CA GLU A 241 23.20 -1.30 9.89
C GLU A 241 24.12 -0.92 11.05
N ASP A 242 24.10 0.31 11.52
CA ASP A 242 24.85 0.74 12.71
C ASP A 242 24.03 0.58 14.00
N GLY A 243 22.83 0.00 13.89
CA GLY A 243 21.90 -0.17 15.00
C GLY A 243 21.41 1.17 15.53
N VAL A 244 21.29 2.19 14.68
CA VAL A 244 20.63 3.45 14.99
C VAL A 244 19.17 3.33 14.62
N VAL A 245 18.30 3.79 15.52
CA VAL A 245 16.85 3.72 15.35
C VAL A 245 16.38 4.81 14.37
N ALA A 246 15.92 4.37 13.20
CA ALA A 246 15.30 5.19 12.17
C ALA A 246 13.83 5.47 12.50
N PHE A 247 13.10 4.45 12.96
CA PHE A 247 11.71 4.57 13.39
C PHE A 247 11.49 3.88 14.73
N ASP A 248 10.67 4.51 15.57
CA ASP A 248 10.27 3.98 16.87
C ASP A 248 8.81 4.33 17.12
N GLU A 249 7.97 3.29 17.20
CA GLU A 249 6.54 3.44 17.41
C GLU A 249 6.20 3.99 18.80
N ARG A 250 6.95 3.61 19.85
CA ARG A 250 6.58 3.90 21.25
C ARG A 250 7.29 5.11 21.84
N ASP A 251 8.62 5.13 21.77
CA ASP A 251 9.44 5.99 22.65
C ASP A 251 10.13 7.15 21.92
N ARG A 252 9.83 7.35 20.62
CA ARG A 252 10.42 8.40 19.77
C ARG A 252 11.96 8.43 19.86
N ARG A 253 12.61 7.25 19.92
CA ARG A 253 14.07 7.13 20.07
C ARG A 253 14.85 7.33 18.78
N TYR A 254 14.35 8.19 17.91
CA TYR A 254 14.94 8.50 16.61
C TYR A 254 16.40 8.95 16.75
N GLY A 255 17.29 8.41 15.92
CA GLY A 255 18.72 8.72 15.91
C GLY A 255 19.48 8.25 17.16
N LYS A 256 18.84 7.47 18.06
CA LYS A 256 19.52 6.83 19.19
C LYS A 256 19.97 5.44 18.79
N ALA A 257 21.03 4.96 19.44
CA ALA A 257 21.37 3.55 19.39
C ALA A 257 20.17 2.71 19.88
N TYR A 258 19.86 1.67 19.11
CA TYR A 258 19.02 0.55 19.50
C TYR A 258 19.48 -0.01 20.85
N TYR A 259 18.64 -0.78 21.55
CA TYR A 259 19.01 -1.36 22.84
C TYR A 259 20.30 -2.20 22.72
N GLY A 260 21.44 -1.64 23.18
CA GLY A 260 22.77 -2.24 23.05
C GLY A 260 23.61 -1.81 21.81
N GLY A 261 23.09 -0.92 20.97
CA GLY A 261 23.72 -0.40 19.75
C GLY A 261 23.98 -1.45 18.67
N ALA A 262 24.90 -1.17 17.74
CA ALA A 262 25.36 -2.11 16.71
C ALA A 262 25.78 -3.49 17.28
N SER A 263 26.30 -3.52 18.51
CA SER A 263 26.72 -4.74 19.21
C SER A 263 25.57 -5.52 19.88
N SER A 264 24.32 -5.12 19.66
CA SER A 264 23.17 -5.84 20.18
C SER A 264 23.00 -7.16 19.45
N ALA A 265 22.76 -8.25 20.18
CA ALA A 265 22.52 -9.56 19.58
C ALA A 265 21.35 -9.55 18.57
N VAL A 266 20.36 -8.68 18.78
CA VAL A 266 19.25 -8.49 17.84
C VAL A 266 19.73 -7.91 16.52
N VAL A 267 20.50 -6.82 16.57
CA VAL A 267 21.04 -6.15 15.38
C VAL A 267 22.03 -7.06 14.65
N GLU A 268 22.93 -7.74 15.36
CA GLU A 268 23.85 -8.72 14.75
C GLU A 268 23.09 -9.85 14.03
N THR A 269 21.99 -10.32 14.61
CA THR A 269 21.18 -11.39 14.00
C THR A 269 20.49 -10.89 12.73
N ALA A 270 19.87 -9.71 12.80
CA ALA A 270 19.24 -9.03 11.67
C ALA A 270 20.22 -8.71 10.53
N GLN A 271 21.48 -8.46 10.86
CA GLN A 271 22.53 -8.30 9.85
C GLN A 271 22.96 -9.64 9.24
N SER A 272 22.95 -10.73 10.01
CA SER A 272 23.40 -12.03 9.51
C SER A 272 22.37 -12.79 8.66
N SER A 273 21.11 -12.38 8.67
CA SER A 273 20.00 -13.08 8.01
C SER A 273 18.97 -12.10 7.44
N THR A 274 18.37 -12.43 6.30
CA THR A 274 17.38 -11.55 5.63
C THR A 274 16.10 -11.41 6.45
N ALA A 275 15.60 -12.53 6.99
CA ALA A 275 14.40 -12.59 7.79
C ALA A 275 14.52 -13.66 8.89
N GLY A 276 13.82 -13.49 10.01
CA GLY A 276 13.71 -14.52 11.03
C GLY A 276 13.00 -14.10 12.31
N VAL A 277 12.60 -15.07 13.14
CA VAL A 277 12.12 -14.83 14.51
C VAL A 277 13.11 -15.43 15.49
N ASN A 278 13.56 -14.61 16.44
CA ASN A 278 14.52 -15.03 17.45
C ASN A 278 14.07 -14.57 18.84
N ARG A 279 14.43 -15.36 19.86
CA ARG A 279 14.14 -15.06 21.26
C ARG A 279 15.38 -14.47 21.93
N TYR A 280 15.18 -13.41 22.70
CA TYR A 280 16.25 -12.69 23.41
C TYR A 280 15.88 -12.46 24.87
N SER A 281 16.89 -12.40 25.73
CA SER A 281 16.73 -11.93 27.11
C SER A 281 16.61 -10.40 27.12
N ALA A 282 15.62 -9.87 27.83
CA ALA A 282 15.37 -8.44 27.93
C ALA A 282 16.51 -7.75 28.68
N SER A 283 16.97 -6.63 28.12
CA SER A 283 17.74 -5.66 28.91
C SER A 283 16.77 -4.85 29.80
N PRO A 284 17.21 -4.19 30.88
CA PRO A 284 16.30 -3.42 31.75
C PRO A 284 15.43 -2.39 31.02
N ALA A 285 15.92 -1.86 29.88
CA ALA A 285 15.17 -0.92 29.06
C ALA A 285 14.08 -1.60 28.21
N VAL A 286 14.33 -2.82 27.74
CA VAL A 286 13.35 -3.64 27.00
C VAL A 286 12.34 -4.29 27.95
N GLU A 287 12.79 -4.71 29.13
CA GLU A 287 11.95 -5.24 30.21
C GLU A 287 10.93 -4.19 30.68
N TYR A 288 11.36 -2.93 30.80
CA TYR A 288 10.45 -1.82 31.06
C TYR A 288 9.43 -1.63 29.92
N ALA A 289 9.84 -1.78 28.67
CA ALA A 289 8.98 -1.56 27.51
C ALA A 289 7.95 -2.68 27.28
N LEU A 290 8.33 -3.94 27.48
CA LEU A 290 7.49 -5.11 27.16
C LEU A 290 6.94 -5.83 28.41
N SER A 291 7.34 -5.41 29.61
CA SER A 291 6.97 -6.04 30.89
C SER A 291 7.31 -7.54 30.98
N THR A 292 8.41 -7.96 30.35
CA THR A 292 8.85 -9.35 30.27
C THR A 292 10.38 -9.48 30.31
N ASP A 293 10.88 -10.57 30.91
CA ASP A 293 12.30 -10.91 31.02
C ASP A 293 12.87 -11.51 29.72
N GLU A 294 12.00 -12.00 28.83
CA GLU A 294 12.33 -12.51 27.50
C GLU A 294 11.35 -11.96 26.46
N TYR A 295 11.83 -11.71 25.26
CA TYR A 295 11.04 -11.17 24.15
C TYR A 295 11.39 -11.84 22.83
N LEU A 296 10.44 -11.83 21.91
CA LEU A 296 10.65 -12.22 20.53
C LEU A 296 10.96 -10.99 19.70
N VAL A 297 11.88 -11.14 18.76
CA VAL A 297 12.05 -10.19 17.67
C VAL A 297 11.89 -10.94 16.36
N ALA A 298 10.87 -10.55 15.59
CA ALA A 298 10.85 -10.83 14.17
C ALA A 298 11.59 -9.71 13.44
N HIS A 299 12.46 -10.07 12.52
CA HIS A 299 13.20 -9.11 11.72
C HIS A 299 13.06 -9.39 10.23
N GLU A 300 13.05 -8.33 9.43
CA GLU A 300 13.08 -8.37 7.97
C GLU A 300 13.90 -7.17 7.47
N ARG A 301 14.80 -7.42 6.51
CA ARG A 301 15.53 -6.34 5.83
C ARG A 301 14.64 -5.63 4.83
N VAL A 302 14.78 -4.31 4.73
CA VAL A 302 14.11 -3.51 3.71
C VAL A 302 15.01 -3.46 2.48
N ASP A 303 14.57 -4.04 1.37
CA ASP A 303 15.33 -4.07 0.12
C ASP A 303 15.62 -2.64 -0.39
N GLY A 304 16.78 -2.47 -1.02
CA GLY A 304 17.25 -1.16 -1.51
C GLY A 304 17.73 -0.18 -0.43
N THR A 305 17.72 -0.57 0.85
CA THR A 305 18.18 0.27 1.97
C THR A 305 19.08 -0.50 2.94
N ASN A 306 19.67 0.19 3.90
CA ASN A 306 20.39 -0.42 5.02
C ASN A 306 19.48 -0.66 6.24
N TRP A 307 18.16 -0.55 6.07
CA TRP A 307 17.21 -0.64 7.16
C TRP A 307 16.74 -2.07 7.41
N VAL A 308 16.46 -2.36 8.68
CA VAL A 308 15.85 -3.60 9.13
C VAL A 308 14.66 -3.25 10.02
N VAL A 309 13.50 -3.82 9.68
CA VAL A 309 12.33 -3.80 10.56
C VAL A 309 12.55 -4.81 11.67
N LEU A 310 12.36 -4.37 12.91
CA LEU A 310 12.40 -5.18 14.11
C LEU A 310 11.04 -5.08 14.81
N ARG A 311 10.33 -6.19 14.88
CA ARG A 311 9.06 -6.29 15.58
C ARG A 311 9.23 -7.05 16.88
N HIS A 312 9.00 -6.36 17.99
CA HIS A 312 9.19 -6.87 19.34
C HIS A 312 7.87 -7.33 19.90
N GLU A 313 7.80 -8.58 20.36
CA GLU A 313 6.57 -9.13 20.93
C GLU A 313 6.86 -9.87 22.24
N ASN A 314 5.88 -9.82 23.14
CA ASN A 314 5.88 -10.64 24.33
C ASN A 314 5.65 -12.13 23.94
N PRO A 315 6.51 -13.09 24.32
CA PRO A 315 6.33 -14.49 23.95
C PRO A 315 5.01 -15.07 24.50
N ALA A 316 4.47 -14.49 25.59
CA ALA A 316 3.19 -14.90 26.16
C ALA A 316 2.00 -14.50 25.28
N SER A 317 2.07 -13.37 24.55
CA SER A 317 1.02 -12.97 23.61
C SER A 317 1.06 -13.82 22.33
N VAL A 318 2.26 -14.11 21.81
CA VAL A 318 2.46 -14.88 20.57
C VAL A 318 2.23 -16.38 20.77
N TYR A 319 2.78 -16.99 21.84
CA TYR A 319 2.69 -18.43 22.08
C TYR A 319 1.62 -18.80 23.13
N GLY A 320 0.67 -17.89 23.42
CA GLY A 320 -0.39 -18.12 24.40
C GLY A 320 -1.26 -19.35 24.08
N PHE A 321 -1.55 -19.57 22.79
CA PHE A 321 -2.27 -20.76 22.34
C PHE A 321 -1.44 -22.04 22.49
N ALA A 322 -0.19 -22.05 22.00
CA ALA A 322 0.71 -23.21 22.09
C ALA A 322 0.94 -23.64 23.55
N SER A 323 1.17 -22.68 24.45
CA SER A 323 1.34 -22.94 25.88
C SER A 323 0.06 -23.43 26.57
N SER A 324 -1.11 -23.01 26.09
CA SER A 324 -2.41 -23.52 26.55
C SER A 324 -2.63 -24.97 26.12
N VAL A 325 -2.28 -25.30 24.88
CA VAL A 325 -2.34 -26.67 24.34
C VAL A 325 -1.40 -27.60 25.10
N GLU A 326 -0.16 -27.19 25.38
CA GLU A 326 0.79 -27.99 26.15
C GLU A 326 0.26 -28.28 27.57
N ARG A 327 -0.30 -27.25 28.23
CA ARG A 327 -0.83 -27.38 29.61
C ARG A 327 -2.08 -28.26 29.67
N LEU A 328 -3.06 -28.00 28.80
CA LEU A 328 -4.30 -28.80 28.74
C LEU A 328 -4.01 -30.23 28.29
N GLY A 329 -3.09 -30.40 27.34
CA GLY A 329 -2.63 -31.68 26.85
C GLY A 329 -1.93 -32.53 27.93
N LEU A 330 -1.10 -31.89 28.76
CA LEU A 330 -0.46 -32.54 29.91
C LEU A 330 -1.50 -32.94 30.97
N VAL A 331 -2.46 -32.07 31.29
CA VAL A 331 -3.56 -32.39 32.22
C VAL A 331 -4.42 -33.54 31.67
N GLY A 332 -4.74 -33.53 30.38
CA GLY A 332 -5.47 -34.61 29.71
C GLY A 332 -4.72 -35.93 29.75
N THR A 333 -3.42 -35.93 29.45
CA THR A 333 -2.56 -37.12 29.48
C THR A 333 -2.40 -37.67 30.89
N ILE A 334 -2.16 -36.81 31.90
CA ILE A 334 -2.09 -37.22 33.31
C ILE A 334 -3.42 -37.79 33.79
N SER A 335 -4.53 -37.17 33.42
CA SER A 335 -5.88 -37.65 33.78
C SER A 335 -6.15 -39.03 33.18
N LEU A 336 -5.80 -39.23 31.91
CA LEU A 336 -5.94 -40.52 31.23
C LEU A 336 -5.03 -41.60 31.86
N VAL A 337 -3.76 -41.27 32.13
CA VAL A 337 -2.81 -42.14 32.84
C VAL A 337 -3.31 -42.49 34.24
N PHE A 338 -3.89 -41.53 34.96
CA PHE A 338 -4.46 -41.75 36.28
C PHE A 338 -5.68 -42.68 36.23
N VAL A 339 -6.60 -42.48 35.29
CA VAL A 339 -7.77 -43.36 35.08
C VAL A 339 -7.31 -44.78 34.75
N VAL A 340 -6.38 -44.94 33.81
CA VAL A 340 -5.80 -46.25 33.44
C VAL A 340 -5.06 -46.88 34.62
N GLY A 341 -4.33 -46.10 35.41
CA GLY A 341 -3.59 -46.57 36.59
C GLY A 341 -4.50 -47.01 37.74
N VAL A 342 -5.59 -46.27 38.01
CA VAL A 342 -6.61 -46.64 39.00
C VAL A 342 -7.34 -47.90 38.57
N PHE A 343 -7.71 -48.00 37.29
CA PHE A 343 -8.35 -49.18 36.72
C PHE A 343 -7.42 -50.42 36.78
N ALA A 344 -6.15 -50.26 36.42
CA ALA A 344 -5.14 -51.32 36.50
C ALA A 344 -4.87 -51.79 37.94
N THR A 345 -4.79 -50.85 38.89
CA THR A 345 -4.50 -51.16 40.30
C THR A 345 -5.67 -51.89 40.96
N THR A 346 -6.90 -51.44 40.71
CA THR A 346 -8.11 -52.08 41.24
C THR A 346 -8.28 -53.50 40.69
N LEU A 347 -8.06 -53.70 39.40
CA LEU A 347 -8.16 -55.01 38.76
C LEU A 347 -7.03 -55.97 39.18
N SER A 348 -5.78 -55.49 39.23
CA SER A 348 -4.61 -56.31 39.58
C SER A 348 -4.62 -56.76 41.06
N LEU A 349 -4.94 -55.86 41.99
CA LEU A 349 -4.97 -56.17 43.42
C LEU A 349 -6.15 -57.08 43.81
N ARG A 350 -7.34 -56.88 43.23
CA ARG A 350 -8.50 -57.77 43.48
C ARG A 350 -8.26 -59.17 42.95
N THR A 351 -7.64 -59.29 41.78
CA THR A 351 -7.39 -60.57 41.11
C THR A 351 -6.24 -61.33 41.81
N SER A 352 -5.13 -60.66 42.13
CA SER A 352 -3.98 -61.29 42.81
C SER A 352 -4.31 -61.83 44.20
N ARG A 353 -5.00 -61.04 45.03
CA ARG A 353 -5.31 -61.45 46.41
C ARG A 353 -6.26 -62.64 46.44
N SER A 354 -7.14 -62.74 45.45
CA SER A 354 -8.09 -63.84 45.33
C SER A 354 -7.39 -65.12 44.87
N ILE A 355 -6.43 -65.03 43.94
CA ILE A 355 -5.61 -66.19 43.53
C ILE A 355 -4.68 -66.67 44.67
N ASP A 356 -4.06 -65.76 45.42
CA ASP A 356 -3.19 -66.14 46.56
C ASP A 356 -3.97 -66.72 47.74
N ARG A 357 -5.22 -66.26 47.96
CA ARG A 357 -6.14 -66.89 48.92
C ARG A 357 -6.55 -68.28 48.47
N LEU A 358 -6.85 -68.48 47.18
CA LEU A 358 -7.20 -69.78 46.61
C LEU A 358 -6.02 -70.75 46.74
N LYS A 359 -4.81 -70.31 46.41
CA LYS A 359 -3.57 -71.09 46.52
C LYS A 359 -3.26 -71.48 47.97
N ARG A 360 -3.47 -70.59 48.94
CA ARG A 360 -3.30 -70.90 50.37
C ARG A 360 -4.36 -71.89 50.87
N LYS A 361 -5.62 -71.71 50.44
CA LYS A 361 -6.70 -72.63 50.78
C LYS A 361 -6.46 -74.02 50.17
N ALA A 362 -6.03 -74.10 48.92
CA ALA A 362 -5.70 -75.35 48.23
C ALA A 362 -4.52 -76.10 48.87
N ARG A 363 -3.47 -75.40 49.32
CA ARG A 363 -2.34 -76.01 50.05
C ARG A 363 -2.74 -76.60 51.41
N ARG A 364 -3.70 -75.99 52.12
CA ARG A 364 -4.22 -76.56 53.36
C ARG A 364 -4.96 -77.88 53.12
N VAL A 365 -5.71 -77.97 52.01
CA VAL A 365 -6.33 -79.23 51.58
C VAL A 365 -5.29 -80.28 51.17
N GLU A 366 -4.20 -79.87 50.52
CA GLU A 366 -3.05 -80.74 50.21
C GLU A 366 -2.35 -81.29 51.47
N ASP A 367 -2.25 -80.47 52.52
CA ASP A 367 -1.67 -80.84 53.83
C ASP A 367 -2.63 -81.63 54.74
N GLY A 368 -3.82 -82.02 54.24
CA GLY A 368 -4.79 -82.87 54.95
C GLY A 368 -5.81 -82.13 55.83
N ASP A 369 -5.79 -80.79 55.85
CA ASP A 369 -6.84 -79.98 56.45
C ASP A 369 -8.03 -79.91 55.47
N LEU A 370 -8.96 -80.85 55.63
CA LEU A 370 -10.19 -80.87 54.86
C LEU A 370 -11.21 -79.86 55.37
N ASP A 371 -10.95 -79.03 56.40
CA ASP A 371 -11.94 -78.07 56.92
C ASP A 371 -11.74 -76.61 56.46
N VAL A 372 -11.34 -76.46 55.20
CA VAL A 372 -11.15 -75.17 54.56
C VAL A 372 -12.45 -74.70 53.92
N ASP A 373 -12.86 -73.44 54.11
CA ASP A 373 -13.99 -72.86 53.38
C ASP A 373 -13.48 -72.23 52.07
N PHE A 374 -14.01 -72.61 50.92
CA PHE A 374 -13.71 -72.04 49.59
C PHE A 374 -14.80 -71.11 49.05
N SER A 375 -15.61 -70.49 49.91
CA SER A 375 -16.55 -69.44 49.52
C SER A 375 -15.82 -68.19 48.95
N THR A 376 -16.41 -67.59 47.92
CA THR A 376 -16.01 -66.31 47.34
C THR A 376 -17.24 -65.59 46.77
N ALA A 377 -17.29 -64.26 46.88
CA ALA A 377 -18.34 -63.41 46.31
C ALA A 377 -18.05 -63.01 44.85
N ARG A 378 -17.13 -63.70 44.17
CA ARG A 378 -16.78 -63.45 42.76
C ARG A 378 -17.52 -64.43 41.86
N VAL A 379 -18.12 -63.91 40.78
CA VAL A 379 -18.89 -64.69 39.78
C VAL A 379 -18.12 -64.90 38.46
N ASP A 380 -16.91 -64.35 38.36
CA ASP A 380 -16.05 -64.47 37.18
C ASP A 380 -15.33 -65.82 37.08
N SER A 381 -14.49 -66.01 36.06
CA SER A 381 -13.74 -67.26 35.83
C SER A 381 -12.84 -67.67 37.02
N ILE A 382 -12.48 -66.75 37.92
CA ILE A 382 -11.75 -67.07 39.18
C ILE A 382 -12.74 -67.52 40.26
N GLY A 383 -13.94 -66.94 40.30
CA GLY A 383 -15.08 -67.44 41.07
C GLY A 383 -15.43 -68.89 40.74
N GLN A 384 -15.52 -69.21 39.44
CA GLN A 384 -15.72 -70.59 38.97
C GLN A 384 -14.58 -71.53 39.43
N LEU A 385 -13.35 -71.04 39.50
CA LEU A 385 -12.18 -71.78 40.03
C LEU A 385 -12.28 -72.05 41.54
N TYR A 386 -12.80 -71.11 42.34
CA TYR A 386 -13.14 -71.36 43.75
C TYR A 386 -14.24 -72.41 43.88
N GLY A 387 -15.28 -72.34 43.05
CA GLY A 387 -16.36 -73.34 42.99
C GLY A 387 -15.87 -74.75 42.62
N ALA A 388 -14.92 -74.85 41.69
CA ALA A 388 -14.32 -76.13 41.30
C ALA A 388 -13.46 -76.76 42.43
N PHE A 389 -12.70 -75.94 43.17
CA PHE A 389 -11.92 -76.41 44.33
C PHE A 389 -12.81 -76.76 45.53
N ASP A 390 -13.87 -76.00 45.77
CA ASP A 390 -14.90 -76.29 46.78
C ASP A 390 -15.63 -77.61 46.47
N ALA A 391 -16.04 -77.83 45.23
CA ALA A 391 -16.65 -79.10 44.79
C ALA A 391 -15.68 -80.29 44.94
N THR A 392 -14.39 -80.09 44.67
CA THR A 392 -13.34 -81.13 44.84
C THR A 392 -13.11 -81.46 46.32
N GLN A 393 -13.16 -80.46 47.21
CA GLN A 393 -13.04 -80.64 48.65
C GLN A 393 -14.29 -81.27 49.27
N ARG A 394 -15.49 -80.87 48.83
CA ARG A 394 -16.75 -81.53 49.20
C ARG A 394 -16.73 -83.00 48.79
N SER A 395 -16.33 -83.30 47.54
CA SER A 395 -16.10 -84.68 47.06
C SER A 395 -15.14 -85.50 47.94
N LEU A 396 -14.05 -84.91 48.46
CA LEU A 396 -13.13 -85.56 49.41
C LEU A 396 -13.68 -85.73 50.83
N ARG A 397 -14.51 -84.79 51.34
CA ARG A 397 -15.24 -84.92 52.63
C ARG A 397 -16.36 -85.96 52.55
N GLU A 398 -16.92 -86.17 51.35
CA GLU A 398 -18.17 -86.88 51.10
C GLU A 398 -17.96 -88.36 50.79
N GLN A 399 -16.74 -88.77 50.43
CA GLN A 399 -16.32 -90.18 50.35
C GLN A 399 -16.14 -90.88 51.71
N ILE A 400 -16.21 -90.17 52.84
CA ILE A 400 -16.04 -90.75 54.19
C ILE A 400 -17.38 -90.86 54.98
N ARG A 401 -18.53 -90.40 54.46
CA ARG A 401 -19.79 -90.36 55.24
C ARG A 401 -21.07 -90.84 54.55
N ARG A 402 -21.02 -91.70 53.53
CA ARG A 402 -22.25 -92.28 52.96
C ARG A 402 -22.32 -93.79 53.02
N ALA A 403 -22.64 -94.28 54.22
CA ALA A 403 -23.59 -95.37 54.38
C ALA A 403 -24.99 -94.75 54.51
N GLU A 404 -25.83 -95.07 53.54
CA GLU A 404 -27.30 -95.15 53.50
C GLU A 404 -28.18 -94.27 54.43
N ALA A 405 -29.21 -93.71 53.78
CA ALA A 405 -30.55 -93.36 54.28
C ALA A 405 -30.87 -91.88 54.51
N ALA A 406 -31.32 -91.22 53.43
CA ALA A 406 -32.44 -90.26 53.46
C ALA A 406 -33.03 -90.14 52.04
N ARG A 407 -33.63 -91.22 51.57
CA ARG A 407 -34.57 -91.21 50.46
C ARG A 407 -35.94 -91.03 51.11
N ASP A 408 -36.42 -89.79 51.11
CA ASP A 408 -37.84 -89.38 51.12
C ASP A 408 -38.01 -87.83 51.13
N ASP A 409 -36.98 -87.03 51.49
CA ASP A 409 -37.00 -85.56 51.32
C ASP A 409 -36.54 -85.09 49.92
N ALA A 410 -35.81 -85.93 49.19
CA ALA A 410 -35.30 -85.60 47.86
C ALA A 410 -36.41 -85.59 46.79
N GLU A 411 -37.50 -86.33 46.95
CA GLU A 411 -38.58 -86.38 45.95
C GLU A 411 -39.46 -85.10 46.00
N GLN A 412 -39.74 -84.53 47.19
CA GLN A 412 -40.52 -83.28 47.31
C GLN A 412 -39.73 -82.02 46.90
N LEU A 413 -38.44 -81.93 47.28
CA LEU A 413 -37.58 -80.83 46.83
C LEU A 413 -37.33 -80.91 45.32
N ASN A 414 -37.18 -82.11 44.75
CA ASN A 414 -36.97 -82.27 43.31
C ASN A 414 -38.21 -81.90 42.49
N GLU A 415 -39.43 -82.27 42.92
CA GLU A 415 -40.67 -81.83 42.26
C GLU A 415 -40.91 -80.30 42.37
N HIS A 416 -40.50 -79.66 43.47
CA HIS A 416 -40.54 -78.20 43.61
C HIS A 416 -39.52 -77.50 42.70
N LEU A 417 -38.28 -78.00 42.66
CA LEU A 417 -37.24 -77.50 41.78
C LEU A 417 -37.59 -77.70 40.30
N GLU A 418 -38.13 -78.85 39.90
CA GLU A 418 -38.56 -79.11 38.51
C GLU A 418 -39.67 -78.13 38.07
N ARG A 419 -40.63 -77.81 38.95
CA ARG A 419 -41.66 -76.80 38.66
C ARG A 419 -41.09 -75.39 38.54
N LYS A 420 -40.21 -74.96 39.45
CA LYS A 420 -39.58 -73.64 39.39
C LYS A 420 -38.64 -73.49 38.20
N VAL A 421 -37.86 -74.53 37.87
CA VAL A 421 -37.02 -74.56 36.67
C VAL A 421 -37.87 -74.48 35.41
N SER A 422 -39.01 -75.18 35.35
CA SER A 422 -39.93 -75.07 34.22
C SER A 422 -40.51 -73.65 34.08
N ALA A 423 -40.94 -73.04 35.18
CA ALA A 423 -41.45 -71.66 35.18
C ALA A 423 -40.37 -70.63 34.80
N TYR A 424 -39.14 -70.79 35.29
CA TYR A 424 -38.01 -69.92 34.89
C TYR A 424 -37.63 -70.15 33.42
N SER A 425 -37.70 -71.39 32.93
CA SER A 425 -37.48 -71.70 31.52
C SER A 425 -38.50 -71.01 30.62
N GLU A 426 -39.77 -70.94 31.02
CA GLU A 426 -40.81 -70.20 30.29
C GLU A 426 -40.51 -68.69 30.25
N VAL A 427 -40.08 -68.10 31.37
CA VAL A 427 -39.69 -66.68 31.44
C VAL A 427 -38.44 -66.40 30.59
N MET A 428 -37.42 -67.26 30.64
CA MET A 428 -36.22 -67.16 29.80
C MET A 428 -36.55 -67.30 28.32
N GLN A 429 -37.50 -68.18 27.97
CA GLN A 429 -37.92 -68.36 26.59
C GLN A 429 -38.67 -67.13 26.06
N ALA A 430 -39.62 -66.58 26.83
CA ALA A 430 -40.30 -65.33 26.48
C ALA A 430 -39.32 -64.16 26.36
N THR A 431 -38.31 -64.08 27.23
CA THR A 431 -37.23 -63.08 27.15
C THR A 431 -36.37 -63.27 25.90
N SER A 432 -36.04 -64.51 25.55
CA SER A 432 -35.30 -64.84 24.33
C SER A 432 -36.09 -64.51 23.06
N ASP A 433 -37.42 -64.50 23.14
CA ASP A 433 -38.32 -64.11 22.06
C ASP A 433 -38.52 -62.58 21.98
N GLY A 434 -37.87 -61.80 22.86
CA GLY A 434 -37.83 -60.34 22.84
C GLY A 434 -38.70 -59.65 23.90
N ASP A 435 -39.48 -60.40 24.70
CA ASP A 435 -40.30 -59.81 25.78
C ASP A 435 -39.44 -59.57 27.02
N LEU A 436 -38.82 -58.38 27.09
CA LEU A 436 -37.94 -58.01 28.19
C LEU A 436 -38.74 -57.70 29.47
N THR A 437 -40.06 -57.48 29.38
CA THR A 437 -40.94 -57.14 30.51
C THR A 437 -41.19 -58.29 31.47
N ARG A 438 -40.83 -59.52 31.08
CA ARG A 438 -41.02 -60.72 31.91
C ARG A 438 -40.10 -60.70 33.13
N ARG A 439 -40.63 -61.21 34.24
CA ARG A 439 -39.92 -61.34 35.51
C ARG A 439 -40.12 -62.73 36.09
N MET A 440 -39.06 -63.28 36.66
CA MET A 440 -39.11 -64.52 37.41
C MET A 440 -39.70 -64.26 38.79
N ASP A 441 -40.53 -65.18 39.28
CA ASP A 441 -41.06 -65.14 40.64
C ASP A 441 -39.99 -65.60 41.65
N PRO A 442 -39.44 -64.69 42.48
CA PRO A 442 -38.33 -64.99 43.37
C PRO A 442 -38.74 -65.84 44.60
N GLU A 443 -40.03 -66.03 44.87
CA GLU A 443 -40.47 -66.82 46.03
C GLU A 443 -40.18 -68.32 45.83
N SER A 444 -39.20 -68.89 46.55
CA SER A 444 -38.88 -70.33 46.46
C SER A 444 -38.43 -70.91 47.81
N GLU A 445 -38.77 -72.17 48.07
CA GLU A 445 -38.23 -72.95 49.19
C GLU A 445 -36.73 -73.29 49.03
N ASN A 446 -36.16 -72.98 47.85
CA ASN A 446 -34.74 -73.11 47.55
C ASN A 446 -34.10 -71.73 47.35
N GLU A 447 -33.20 -71.35 48.26
CA GLU A 447 -32.49 -70.06 48.26
C GLU A 447 -31.75 -69.79 46.93
N ALA A 448 -31.14 -70.81 46.32
CA ALA A 448 -30.45 -70.63 45.04
C ALA A 448 -31.41 -70.29 43.89
N MET A 449 -32.63 -70.83 43.88
CA MET A 449 -33.65 -70.45 42.91
C MET A 449 -34.16 -69.02 43.13
N SER A 450 -34.27 -68.56 44.39
CA SER A 450 -34.63 -67.17 44.69
C SER A 450 -33.57 -66.19 44.20
N THR A 451 -32.29 -66.45 44.48
CA THR A 451 -31.18 -65.62 43.98
C THR A 451 -31.12 -65.57 42.45
N ILE A 452 -31.34 -66.69 41.76
CA ILE A 452 -31.37 -66.71 40.29
C ILE A 452 -32.48 -65.81 39.74
N ALA A 453 -33.67 -65.82 40.34
CA ALA A 453 -34.75 -64.95 39.91
C ALA A 453 -34.47 -63.47 40.16
N GLU A 454 -33.90 -63.12 41.32
CA GLU A 454 -33.51 -61.75 41.65
C GLU A 454 -32.44 -61.22 40.69
N GLU A 455 -31.34 -61.96 40.50
CA GLU A 455 -30.25 -61.56 39.59
C GLU A 455 -30.73 -61.48 38.13
N PHE A 456 -31.60 -62.39 37.70
CA PHE A 456 -32.21 -62.33 36.37
C PHE A 456 -33.08 -61.09 36.22
N ASN A 457 -33.93 -60.77 37.19
CA ASN A 457 -34.82 -59.61 37.16
C ASN A 457 -34.05 -58.27 37.14
N ASP A 458 -32.93 -58.18 37.87
CA ASP A 458 -32.04 -57.02 37.85
C ASP A 458 -31.38 -56.87 36.47
N MET A 459 -30.85 -57.96 35.91
CA MET A 459 -30.28 -57.97 34.56
C MET A 459 -31.32 -57.55 33.50
N MET A 460 -32.56 -58.03 33.62
CA MET A 460 -33.65 -57.63 32.72
C MET A 460 -34.01 -56.16 32.83
N THR A 461 -33.96 -55.60 34.04
CA THR A 461 -34.18 -54.16 34.27
C THR A 461 -33.09 -53.31 33.63
N ASP A 462 -31.83 -53.75 33.70
CA ASP A 462 -30.72 -53.06 33.03
C ASP A 462 -30.80 -53.20 31.50
N PHE A 463 -31.22 -54.36 30.96
CA PHE A 463 -31.45 -54.53 29.53
C PHE A 463 -32.61 -53.67 29.00
N GLU A 464 -33.74 -53.62 29.71
CA GLU A 464 -34.85 -52.72 29.34
C GLU A 464 -34.39 -51.27 29.31
N ARG A 465 -33.64 -50.82 30.32
CA ARG A 465 -33.10 -49.46 30.36
C ARG A 465 -32.18 -49.19 29.17
N ALA A 466 -31.26 -50.11 28.87
CA ALA A 466 -30.34 -49.98 27.75
C ALA A 466 -31.08 -49.90 26.40
N VAL A 467 -32.12 -50.73 26.19
CA VAL A 467 -32.94 -50.67 24.95
C VAL A 467 -33.66 -49.34 24.84
N VAL A 468 -34.28 -48.84 25.91
CA VAL A 468 -34.98 -47.54 25.91
C VAL A 468 -34.01 -46.37 25.68
N GLU A 469 -32.82 -46.39 26.30
CA GLU A 469 -31.78 -45.39 26.08
C GLU A 469 -31.25 -45.41 24.64
N LEU A 470 -31.06 -46.59 24.05
CA LEU A 470 -30.64 -46.75 22.66
C LEU A 470 -31.71 -46.32 21.66
N GLN A 471 -32.99 -46.58 21.93
CA GLN A 471 -34.11 -46.08 21.12
C GLN A 471 -34.18 -44.54 21.15
N SER A 472 -34.06 -43.93 22.35
CA SER A 472 -33.97 -42.47 22.46
C SER A 472 -32.78 -41.92 21.68
N PHE A 473 -31.61 -42.55 21.80
CA PHE A 473 -30.42 -42.14 21.07
C PHE A 473 -30.61 -42.24 19.55
N ALA A 474 -31.19 -43.34 19.05
CA ALA A 474 -31.48 -43.52 17.63
C ALA A 474 -32.45 -42.42 17.11
N SER A 475 -33.52 -42.14 17.86
CA SER A 475 -34.45 -41.05 17.53
C SER A 475 -33.78 -39.68 17.54
N ASP A 476 -32.90 -39.41 18.52
CA ASP A 476 -32.17 -38.14 18.60
C ASP A 476 -31.19 -37.97 17.43
N VAL A 477 -30.54 -39.06 17.00
CA VAL A 477 -29.64 -39.08 15.82
C VAL A 477 -30.43 -38.84 14.55
N ALA A 478 -31.57 -39.51 14.33
CA ALA A 478 -32.41 -39.30 13.15
C ALA A 478 -32.87 -37.83 13.06
N ALA A 479 -33.39 -37.27 14.17
CA ALA A 479 -33.82 -35.87 14.21
C ALA A 479 -32.64 -34.89 14.02
N ALA A 480 -31.44 -35.22 14.50
CA ALA A 480 -30.26 -34.41 14.25
C ALA A 480 -29.83 -34.46 12.78
N SER A 481 -29.86 -35.63 12.14
CA SER A 481 -29.55 -35.80 10.71
C SER A 481 -30.53 -35.03 9.82
N ASP A 482 -31.83 -35.05 10.13
CA ASP A 482 -32.83 -34.27 9.39
C ASP A 482 -32.56 -32.76 9.48
N ARG A 483 -32.26 -32.24 10.69
CA ARG A 483 -31.90 -30.83 10.87
C ARG A 483 -30.64 -30.43 10.11
N VAL A 484 -29.64 -31.32 10.02
CA VAL A 484 -28.43 -31.04 9.24
C VAL A 484 -28.77 -30.98 7.75
N ASN A 485 -29.65 -31.86 7.24
CA ASN A 485 -30.11 -31.79 5.85
C ASN A 485 -30.85 -30.49 5.53
N GLU A 486 -31.73 -30.01 6.44
CA GLU A 486 -32.38 -28.70 6.28
C GLU A 486 -31.36 -27.56 6.18
N ASN A 487 -30.32 -27.57 7.02
CA ASN A 487 -29.24 -26.59 6.96
C ASN A 487 -28.43 -26.71 5.66
N VAL A 488 -28.21 -27.93 5.15
CA VAL A 488 -27.52 -28.14 3.87
C VAL A 488 -28.29 -27.50 2.71
N ASP A 489 -29.62 -27.63 2.67
CA ASP A 489 -30.46 -26.99 1.65
C ASP A 489 -30.39 -25.45 1.71
N GLU A 490 -30.32 -24.88 2.92
CA GLU A 490 -30.12 -23.43 3.10
C GLU A 490 -28.76 -22.96 2.59
N VAL A 491 -27.69 -23.71 2.91
CA VAL A 491 -26.33 -23.39 2.46
C VAL A 491 -26.19 -23.58 0.94
N ASP A 492 -26.80 -24.61 0.36
CA ASP A 492 -26.85 -24.83 -1.09
C ASP A 492 -27.55 -23.67 -1.82
N THR A 493 -28.66 -23.18 -1.28
CA THR A 493 -29.36 -21.99 -1.80
C THR A 493 -28.50 -20.74 -1.69
N ALA A 494 -27.79 -20.55 -0.57
CA ALA A 494 -26.87 -19.43 -0.40
C ALA A 494 -25.69 -19.51 -1.38
N SER A 495 -25.13 -20.71 -1.58
CA SER A 495 -24.04 -20.98 -2.53
C SER A 495 -24.42 -20.58 -3.96
N ARG A 496 -25.61 -20.97 -4.43
CA ARG A 496 -26.09 -20.55 -5.77
C ARG A 496 -26.20 -19.03 -5.92
N ARG A 497 -26.64 -18.32 -4.87
CA ARG A 497 -26.69 -16.84 -4.89
C ARG A 497 -25.30 -16.23 -4.94
N VAL A 498 -24.33 -16.84 -4.26
CA VAL A 498 -22.92 -16.43 -4.32
C VAL A 498 -22.39 -16.61 -5.73
N THR A 499 -22.63 -17.76 -6.38
CA THR A 499 -22.24 -17.98 -7.79
C THR A 499 -22.85 -16.93 -8.73
N GLU A 500 -24.15 -16.64 -8.61
CA GLU A 500 -24.80 -15.59 -9.41
C GLU A 500 -24.20 -14.19 -9.18
N ALA A 501 -23.80 -13.88 -7.94
CA ALA A 501 -23.17 -12.61 -7.61
C ALA A 501 -21.76 -12.53 -8.21
N ILE A 502 -20.97 -13.60 -8.10
CA ILE A 502 -19.63 -13.72 -8.68
C ILE A 502 -19.67 -13.55 -10.20
N GLN A 503 -20.64 -14.17 -10.88
CA GLN A 503 -20.77 -14.02 -12.33
C GLN A 503 -21.04 -12.58 -12.75
N LYS A 504 -21.87 -11.84 -12.00
CA LYS A 504 -22.09 -10.41 -12.24
C LYS A 504 -20.85 -9.56 -11.98
N ILE A 505 -20.02 -9.95 -11.01
CA ILE A 505 -18.74 -9.27 -10.74
C ILE A 505 -17.79 -9.49 -11.92
N SER A 506 -17.68 -10.73 -12.41
CA SER A 506 -16.88 -11.08 -13.59
C SER A 506 -17.32 -10.28 -14.83
N ASP A 507 -18.61 -10.30 -15.16
CA ASP A 507 -19.17 -9.54 -16.29
C ASP A 507 -18.91 -8.03 -16.15
N GLY A 508 -19.04 -7.50 -14.92
CA GLY A 508 -18.79 -6.10 -14.60
C GLY A 508 -17.31 -5.72 -14.76
N ALA A 509 -16.40 -6.62 -14.37
CA ALA A 509 -14.96 -6.43 -14.51
C ALA A 509 -14.53 -6.45 -15.99
N GLU A 510 -15.09 -7.33 -16.80
CA GLU A 510 -14.87 -7.32 -18.26
C GLU A 510 -15.37 -6.02 -18.91
N GLU A 511 -16.57 -5.55 -18.52
CA GLU A 511 -17.10 -4.28 -19.01
C GLU A 511 -16.23 -3.09 -18.58
N GLN A 512 -15.73 -3.09 -17.34
CA GLN A 512 -14.79 -2.06 -16.87
C GLN A 512 -13.50 -2.06 -17.69
N ASN A 513 -12.93 -3.23 -17.98
CA ASN A 513 -11.73 -3.33 -18.79
C ASN A 513 -11.93 -2.75 -20.19
N ALA A 514 -13.07 -3.02 -20.84
CA ALA A 514 -13.41 -2.41 -22.13
C ALA A 514 -13.52 -0.87 -22.04
N ARG A 515 -14.14 -0.34 -20.98
CA ARG A 515 -14.22 1.11 -20.75
C ARG A 515 -12.86 1.76 -20.51
N PHE A 516 -11.93 1.07 -19.84
CA PHE A 516 -10.58 1.58 -19.66
C PHE A 516 -9.80 1.66 -20.97
N GLN A 517 -10.04 0.74 -21.92
CA GLN A 517 -9.49 0.85 -23.27
C GLN A 517 -10.03 2.09 -24.02
N ASP A 518 -11.32 2.39 -23.86
CA ASP A 518 -11.92 3.61 -24.43
C ASP A 518 -11.29 4.88 -23.81
N VAL A 519 -11.11 4.90 -22.49
CA VAL A 519 -10.46 6.03 -21.79
C VAL A 519 -9.00 6.18 -22.24
N SER A 520 -8.26 5.08 -22.42
CA SER A 520 -6.89 5.11 -22.94
C SER A 520 -6.82 5.77 -24.33
N ALA A 521 -7.79 5.47 -25.21
CA ALA A 521 -7.83 6.09 -26.53
C ALA A 521 -8.14 7.59 -26.47
N GLU A 522 -9.00 8.03 -25.54
CA GLU A 522 -9.29 9.45 -25.31
C GLU A 522 -8.07 10.19 -24.75
N VAL A 523 -7.29 9.54 -23.88
CA VAL A 523 -6.03 10.09 -23.33
C VAL A 523 -4.98 10.27 -24.44
N ASP A 524 -4.87 9.32 -25.37
CA ASP A 524 -4.01 9.46 -26.54
C ASP A 524 -4.42 10.65 -27.44
N GLU A 525 -5.74 10.84 -27.64
CA GLU A 525 -6.27 11.98 -28.40
C GLU A 525 -6.01 13.32 -27.69
N LEU A 526 -6.15 13.36 -26.36
CA LEU A 526 -5.78 14.51 -25.54
C LEU A 526 -4.29 14.85 -25.66
N SER A 527 -3.41 13.84 -25.67
CA SER A 527 -1.97 14.08 -25.87
C SER A 527 -1.70 14.72 -27.23
N SER A 528 -2.29 14.19 -28.31
CA SER A 528 -2.13 14.75 -29.66
C SER A 528 -2.65 16.19 -29.77
N THR A 529 -3.79 16.49 -29.16
CA THR A 529 -4.36 17.85 -29.21
C THR A 529 -3.57 18.83 -28.35
N THR A 530 -3.01 18.38 -27.23
CA THR A 530 -2.09 19.18 -26.39
C THR A 530 -0.83 19.56 -27.15
N GLU A 531 -0.22 18.63 -27.88
CA GLU A 531 0.93 18.91 -28.75
C GLU A 531 0.59 19.91 -29.87
N GLU A 532 -0.59 19.78 -30.48
CA GLU A 532 -1.07 20.70 -31.51
C GLU A 532 -1.27 22.13 -30.96
N ILE A 533 -1.83 22.26 -29.76
CA ILE A 533 -1.99 23.54 -29.08
C ILE A 533 -0.63 24.17 -28.76
N ALA A 534 0.33 23.38 -28.27
CA ALA A 534 1.68 23.86 -27.98
C ALA A 534 2.37 24.40 -29.25
N SER A 535 2.29 23.65 -30.36
CA SER A 535 2.83 24.08 -31.66
C SER A 535 2.16 25.37 -32.15
N THR A 536 0.83 25.43 -32.11
CA THR A 536 0.08 26.60 -32.58
C THR A 536 0.35 27.82 -31.71
N SER A 537 0.49 27.63 -30.39
CA SER A 537 0.86 28.70 -29.46
C SER A 537 2.24 29.27 -29.78
N SER A 538 3.24 28.42 -30.04
CA SER A 538 4.57 28.86 -30.47
C SER A 538 4.51 29.70 -31.75
N GLU A 539 3.70 29.30 -32.75
CA GLU A 539 3.55 30.07 -33.99
C GLU A 539 2.90 31.45 -33.76
N VAL A 540 1.93 31.53 -32.85
CA VAL A 540 1.28 32.80 -32.50
C VAL A 540 2.23 33.71 -31.72
N ALA A 541 3.05 33.18 -30.81
CA ALA A 541 4.08 33.94 -30.10
C ALA A 541 5.08 34.57 -31.08
N ASP A 542 5.63 33.78 -32.00
CA ASP A 542 6.55 34.26 -33.04
C ASP A 542 5.91 35.36 -33.90
N LEU A 543 4.64 35.20 -34.27
CA LEU A 543 3.92 36.21 -35.05
C LEU A 543 3.68 37.50 -34.25
N ALA A 544 3.35 37.38 -32.96
CA ALA A 544 3.16 38.51 -32.06
C ALA A 544 4.47 39.29 -31.87
N GLU A 545 5.59 38.60 -31.63
CA GLU A 545 6.90 39.24 -31.49
C GLU A 545 7.28 40.03 -32.76
N ARG A 546 7.12 39.41 -33.94
CA ARG A 546 7.38 40.08 -35.23
C ARG A 546 6.45 41.26 -35.50
N THR A 547 5.20 41.18 -35.03
CA THR A 547 4.24 42.28 -35.14
C THR A 547 4.64 43.44 -34.24
N ALA A 548 5.10 43.16 -33.01
CA ALA A 548 5.62 44.16 -32.10
C ALA A 548 6.88 44.84 -32.67
N GLU A 549 7.81 44.07 -33.23
CA GLU A 549 8.99 44.60 -33.93
C GLU A 549 8.60 45.51 -35.10
N THR A 550 7.70 45.06 -35.96
CA THR A 550 7.21 45.85 -37.12
C THR A 550 6.50 47.14 -36.67
N GLY A 551 5.73 47.09 -35.58
CA GLY A 551 5.10 48.28 -34.99
C GLY A 551 6.14 49.29 -34.49
N ARG A 552 7.19 48.84 -33.80
CA ARG A 552 8.28 49.70 -33.32
C ARG A 552 9.09 50.30 -34.48
N GLU A 553 9.47 49.51 -35.48
CA GLU A 553 10.15 50.00 -36.69
C GLU A 553 9.29 51.04 -37.44
N GLY A 554 7.98 50.79 -37.54
CA GLY A 554 7.04 51.74 -38.12
C GLY A 554 6.97 53.05 -37.35
N ARG A 555 6.94 53.00 -36.01
CA ARG A 555 6.96 54.18 -35.14
C ARG A 555 8.24 55.00 -35.34
N GLU A 556 9.40 54.35 -35.36
CA GLU A 556 10.69 55.02 -35.62
C GLU A 556 10.71 55.71 -36.99
N ALA A 557 10.18 55.06 -38.02
CA ALA A 557 10.06 55.66 -39.35
C ALA A 557 9.12 56.88 -39.37
N ALA A 558 8.03 56.83 -38.61
CA ALA A 558 7.11 57.96 -38.46
C ALA A 558 7.74 59.13 -37.68
N GLU A 559 8.51 58.85 -36.63
CA GLU A 559 9.27 59.85 -35.87
C GLU A 559 10.31 60.56 -36.75
N ALA A 560 11.06 59.82 -37.57
CA ALA A 560 12.00 60.40 -38.53
C ALA A 560 11.29 61.26 -39.60
N ALA A 561 10.07 60.89 -39.98
CA ALA A 561 9.24 61.69 -40.88
C ALA A 561 8.73 62.98 -40.23
N ILE A 562 8.41 62.96 -38.93
CA ILE A 562 8.05 64.16 -38.15
C ILE A 562 9.23 65.13 -38.11
N GLU A 563 10.43 64.66 -37.79
CA GLU A 563 11.65 65.49 -37.79
C GLU A 563 11.90 66.12 -39.17
N SER A 564 11.75 65.34 -40.25
CA SER A 564 11.86 65.86 -41.62
C SER A 564 10.81 66.93 -41.95
N VAL A 565 9.60 66.80 -41.41
CA VAL A 565 8.51 67.77 -41.59
C VAL A 565 8.79 69.07 -40.83
N GLU A 566 9.35 68.98 -39.61
CA GLU A 566 9.81 70.14 -38.83
C GLU A 566 10.93 70.90 -39.55
N GLU A 567 11.88 70.20 -40.19
CA GLU A 567 12.91 70.83 -41.03
C GLU A 567 12.31 71.59 -42.23
N ILE A 568 11.29 71.01 -42.87
CA ILE A 568 10.58 71.67 -43.99
C ILE A 568 9.82 72.91 -43.49
N GLU A 569 9.18 72.85 -42.32
CA GLU A 569 8.50 74.00 -41.71
C GLU A 569 9.49 75.14 -41.44
N GLN A 570 10.65 74.82 -40.86
CA GLN A 570 11.72 75.79 -40.63
C GLN A 570 12.24 76.41 -41.94
N GLY A 571 12.37 75.60 -43.00
CA GLY A 571 12.70 76.06 -44.34
C GLY A 571 11.66 77.02 -44.93
N ALA A 572 10.37 76.72 -44.76
CA ALA A 572 9.28 77.58 -45.18
C ALA A 572 9.28 78.92 -44.41
N SER A 573 9.51 78.91 -43.09
CA SER A 573 9.64 80.11 -42.29
C SER A 573 10.82 80.99 -42.74
N ASN A 574 11.95 80.38 -43.09
CA ASN A 574 13.12 81.11 -43.59
C ASN A 574 12.84 81.74 -44.98
N ALA A 575 12.09 81.04 -45.83
CA ALA A 575 11.69 81.57 -47.14
C ALA A 575 10.80 82.82 -47.00
N VAL A 576 9.82 82.81 -46.08
CA VAL A 576 8.99 84.00 -45.79
C VAL A 576 9.87 85.17 -45.34
N ALA A 577 10.79 84.94 -44.41
CA ALA A 577 11.67 86.00 -43.91
C ALA A 577 12.59 86.60 -44.99
N GLU A 578 13.06 85.80 -45.95
CA GLU A 578 13.87 86.30 -47.05
C GLU A 578 13.04 87.09 -48.07
N ILE A 579 11.78 86.71 -48.29
CA ILE A 579 10.85 87.47 -49.13
C ILE A 579 10.50 88.82 -48.47
N GLU A 580 10.28 88.85 -47.15
CA GLU A 580 10.08 90.11 -46.40
C GLU A 580 11.31 91.03 -46.50
N ARG A 581 12.53 90.47 -46.43
CA ARG A 581 13.76 91.24 -46.69
C ARG A 581 13.85 91.78 -48.12
N LEU A 582 13.34 91.03 -49.11
CA LEU A 582 13.29 91.49 -50.50
C LEU A 582 12.32 92.66 -50.64
N ASP A 583 11.17 92.61 -49.97
CA ASP A 583 10.19 93.71 -49.96
C ASP A 583 10.78 94.99 -49.33
N ASP A 584 11.48 94.86 -48.20
CA ASP A 584 12.24 95.98 -47.58
C ASP A 584 13.28 96.59 -48.54
N GLU A 585 13.95 95.76 -49.36
CA GLU A 585 14.94 96.24 -50.32
C GLU A 585 14.27 96.89 -51.53
N MET A 586 13.12 96.36 -51.98
CA MET A 586 12.29 96.95 -53.03
C MET A 586 11.83 98.36 -52.64
N GLU A 587 11.42 98.58 -51.39
CA GLU A 587 11.02 99.89 -50.87
C GLU A 587 12.16 100.92 -50.95
N LYS A 588 13.41 100.51 -50.68
CA LYS A 588 14.58 101.39 -50.85
C LYS A 588 14.86 101.72 -52.31
N VAL A 589 14.68 100.76 -53.22
CA VAL A 589 14.82 101.01 -54.67
C VAL A 589 13.75 101.99 -55.13
N ASP A 590 12.52 101.83 -54.64
CA ASP A 590 11.39 102.74 -54.93
C ASP A 590 11.72 104.18 -54.51
N GLU A 591 12.28 104.38 -53.32
CA GLU A 591 12.76 105.70 -52.85
C GLU A 591 13.84 106.28 -53.77
N LEU A 592 14.80 105.46 -54.22
CA LEU A 592 15.85 105.89 -55.15
C LEU A 592 15.28 106.26 -56.52
N VAL A 593 14.29 105.51 -57.03
CA VAL A 593 13.65 105.76 -58.32
C VAL A 593 12.83 107.05 -58.27
N ALA A 594 12.13 107.33 -57.16
CA ALA A 594 11.46 108.60 -56.92
C ALA A 594 12.44 109.78 -56.97
N VAL A 595 13.62 109.65 -56.34
CA VAL A 595 14.69 110.66 -56.42
C VAL A 595 15.19 110.86 -57.86
N ILE A 596 15.36 109.77 -58.63
CA ILE A 596 15.76 109.84 -60.05
C ILE A 596 14.69 110.57 -60.88
N SER A 597 13.42 110.25 -60.66
CA SER A 597 12.27 110.91 -61.32
C SER A 597 12.24 112.41 -61.03
N ASP A 598 12.47 112.80 -59.78
CA ASP A 598 12.58 114.19 -59.35
C ASP A 598 13.79 114.91 -59.97
N LEU A 599 14.96 114.26 -60.01
CA LEU A 599 16.16 114.79 -60.67
C LEU A 599 15.98 114.93 -62.18
N ALA A 600 15.32 113.97 -62.83
CA ALA A 600 14.98 114.02 -64.24
C ALA A 600 14.00 115.17 -64.52
N HIS A 601 12.99 115.38 -63.65
CA HIS A 601 12.09 116.52 -63.73
C HIS A 601 12.84 117.86 -63.60
N GLN A 602 13.72 117.97 -62.60
CA GLN A 602 14.53 119.16 -62.37
C GLN A 602 15.50 119.44 -63.54
N THR A 603 16.11 118.38 -64.10
CA THR A 603 17.02 118.46 -65.26
C THR A 603 16.28 118.89 -66.52
N ASN A 604 15.08 118.35 -66.77
CA ASN A 604 14.22 118.77 -67.87
C ASN A 604 13.82 120.26 -67.73
N MET A 605 13.52 120.72 -66.51
CA MET A 605 13.23 122.13 -66.24
C MET A 605 14.45 123.04 -66.44
N LEU A 606 15.64 122.61 -66.00
CA LEU A 606 16.91 123.33 -66.22
C LEU A 606 17.26 123.41 -67.72
N ALA A 607 17.12 122.30 -68.45
CA ALA A 607 17.36 122.22 -69.88
C ALA A 607 16.35 123.05 -70.67
N LEU A 608 15.08 123.06 -70.27
CA LEU A 608 14.05 123.93 -70.85
C LEU A 608 14.39 125.41 -70.65
N ASN A 609 14.78 125.80 -69.44
CA ASN A 609 15.23 127.17 -69.14
C ASN A 609 16.48 127.56 -69.95
N ALA A 610 17.45 126.66 -70.07
CA ALA A 610 18.66 126.87 -70.86
C ALA A 610 18.36 126.99 -72.37
N ASN A 611 17.44 126.18 -72.91
CA ASN A 611 17.03 126.26 -74.31
C ASN A 611 16.24 127.56 -74.61
N ILE A 612 15.41 128.01 -73.66
CA ILE A 612 14.73 129.32 -73.73
C ILE A 612 15.76 130.46 -73.74
N GLU A 613 16.79 130.42 -72.89
CA GLU A 613 17.82 131.46 -72.81
C GLU A 613 18.74 131.47 -74.06
N ALA A 614 19.11 130.29 -74.58
CA ALA A 614 19.83 130.16 -75.85
C ALA A 614 19.03 130.70 -77.05
N SER A 615 17.69 130.57 -77.02
CA SER A 615 16.79 131.15 -78.03
C SER A 615 16.55 132.66 -77.84
N ARG A 616 16.87 133.22 -76.66
CA ARG A 616 16.69 134.64 -76.32
C ARG A 616 17.92 135.51 -76.63
N GLY A 617 19.12 134.93 -76.63
CA GLY A 617 20.39 135.59 -76.97
C GLY A 617 20.52 135.91 -78.45
N GLY A 618 19.67 136.81 -78.97
CA GLY A 618 19.79 137.29 -80.34
C GLY A 618 20.99 138.22 -80.53
N GLY A 619 22.03 137.74 -81.24
CA GLY A 619 23.02 138.62 -81.87
C GLY A 619 24.43 138.05 -82.03
N GLY A 620 24.72 137.49 -83.22
CA GLY A 620 25.98 137.81 -83.91
C GLY A 620 27.21 136.92 -83.77
N ASP A 621 27.17 135.78 -83.05
CA ASP A 621 28.27 134.80 -83.04
C ASP A 621 27.72 133.36 -83.01
N GLU A 622 28.36 132.46 -83.75
CA GLU A 622 27.98 131.04 -83.98
C GLU A 622 27.89 130.16 -82.69
N GLY A 623 28.10 130.73 -81.49
CA GLY A 623 28.08 130.01 -80.21
C GLY A 623 26.70 129.70 -79.63
N GLY A 624 25.64 130.46 -79.99
CA GLY A 624 24.29 130.30 -79.41
C GLY A 624 23.49 129.11 -79.95
N GLU A 625 23.69 128.75 -81.21
CA GLU A 625 23.04 127.60 -81.85
C GLU A 625 23.56 126.26 -81.26
N GLY A 626 24.85 126.16 -80.96
CA GLY A 626 25.44 124.98 -80.30
C GLY A 626 24.88 124.73 -78.90
N PHE A 627 24.65 125.80 -78.11
CA PHE A 627 24.08 125.69 -76.77
C PHE A 627 22.59 125.29 -76.76
N SER A 628 21.79 125.76 -77.74
CA SER A 628 20.39 125.33 -77.88
C SER A 628 20.28 123.86 -78.26
N VAL A 629 21.15 123.35 -79.14
CA VAL A 629 21.23 121.91 -79.49
C VAL A 629 21.56 121.06 -78.25
N VAL A 630 22.55 121.46 -77.45
CA VAL A 630 22.92 120.74 -76.22
C VAL A 630 21.78 120.78 -75.19
N ALA A 631 21.11 121.92 -75.01
CA ALA A 631 19.96 122.01 -74.10
C ALA A 631 18.76 121.18 -74.58
N GLY A 632 18.55 121.06 -75.90
CA GLY A 632 17.59 120.14 -76.51
C GLY A 632 17.92 118.67 -76.20
N GLN A 633 19.18 118.28 -76.35
CA GLN A 633 19.65 116.92 -76.02
C GLN A 633 19.54 116.59 -74.52
N ILE A 634 19.85 117.53 -73.62
CA ILE A 634 19.69 117.31 -72.16
C ILE A 634 18.21 117.18 -71.79
N LYS A 635 17.32 117.95 -72.44
CA LYS A 635 15.88 117.85 -72.24
C LYS A 635 15.35 116.49 -72.66
N GLU A 636 15.80 116.00 -73.82
CA GLU A 636 15.45 114.67 -74.34
C GLU A 636 15.98 113.57 -73.40
N PHE A 637 17.23 113.65 -72.97
CA PHE A 637 17.82 112.73 -71.99
C PHE A 637 17.07 112.72 -70.64
N ALA A 638 16.62 113.88 -70.17
CA ALA A 638 15.83 113.99 -68.95
C ALA A 638 14.40 113.41 -69.11
N ALA A 639 13.80 113.52 -70.30
CA ALA A 639 12.53 112.87 -70.60
C ALA A 639 12.69 111.34 -70.67
N GLU A 640 13.73 110.86 -71.34
CA GLU A 640 14.10 109.43 -71.38
C GLU A 640 14.40 108.88 -69.98
N SER A 641 15.10 109.64 -69.14
CA SER A 641 15.40 109.24 -67.74
C SER A 641 14.13 109.13 -66.90
N LYS A 642 13.14 110.01 -67.14
CA LYS A 642 11.85 109.97 -66.46
C LYS A 642 11.02 108.78 -66.92
N GLU A 643 11.02 108.48 -68.22
CA GLU A 643 10.35 107.30 -68.77
C GLU A 643 10.98 106.00 -68.23
N ALA A 644 12.31 105.92 -68.21
CA ALA A 644 13.03 104.80 -67.61
C ALA A 644 12.75 104.63 -66.10
N ALA A 645 12.61 105.72 -65.35
CA ALA A 645 12.21 105.66 -63.94
C ALA A 645 10.79 105.10 -63.77
N ALA A 646 9.84 105.52 -64.61
CA ALA A 646 8.47 104.99 -64.60
C ALA A 646 8.39 103.49 -64.98
N ASP A 647 9.24 103.05 -65.92
CA ASP A 647 9.36 101.63 -66.26
C ASP A 647 9.93 100.79 -65.10
N ILE A 648 10.85 101.37 -64.32
CA ILE A 648 11.38 100.73 -63.11
C ILE A 648 10.29 100.67 -62.02
N GLU A 649 9.54 101.75 -61.76
CA GLU A 649 8.40 101.75 -60.83
C GLU A 649 7.40 100.64 -61.17
N ALA A 650 7.01 100.53 -62.45
CA ALA A 650 6.11 99.47 -62.91
C ALA A 650 6.68 98.06 -62.72
N SER A 651 8.00 97.91 -62.89
CA SER A 651 8.69 96.63 -62.66
C SER A 651 8.74 96.28 -61.16
N LEU A 652 8.95 97.27 -60.28
CA LEU A 652 8.94 97.08 -58.82
C LEU A 652 7.57 96.68 -58.31
N GLU A 653 6.50 97.33 -58.78
CA GLU A 653 5.12 96.96 -58.46
C GLU A 653 4.85 95.49 -58.83
N GLN A 654 5.27 95.08 -60.02
CA GLN A 654 5.09 93.71 -60.49
C GLN A 654 5.92 92.68 -59.71
N ILE A 655 7.09 93.06 -59.18
CA ILE A 655 7.88 92.18 -58.31
C ILE A 655 7.26 92.11 -56.90
N ARG A 656 6.71 93.21 -56.37
CA ARG A 656 5.94 93.20 -55.11
C ARG A 656 4.73 92.28 -55.18
N GLU A 657 3.92 92.38 -56.24
CA GLU A 657 2.79 91.47 -56.46
C GLU A 657 3.23 89.99 -56.50
N GLN A 658 4.38 89.70 -57.11
CA GLN A 658 4.95 88.34 -57.13
C GLN A 658 5.46 87.89 -55.76
N ALA A 659 6.07 88.80 -54.98
CA ALA A 659 6.53 88.52 -53.63
C ALA A 659 5.35 88.22 -52.69
N ASP A 660 4.29 89.02 -52.74
CA ASP A 660 3.06 88.80 -51.97
C ASP A 660 2.42 87.44 -52.32
N ALA A 661 2.30 87.13 -53.61
CA ALA A 661 1.79 85.85 -54.07
C ALA A 661 2.65 84.66 -53.57
N ALA A 662 3.98 84.81 -53.56
CA ALA A 662 4.89 83.79 -53.05
C ALA A 662 4.73 83.62 -51.52
N VAL A 663 4.56 84.69 -50.76
CA VAL A 663 4.29 84.61 -49.31
C VAL A 663 2.98 83.86 -49.04
N ASP A 664 1.92 84.16 -49.77
CA ASP A 664 0.63 83.48 -49.62
C ASP A 664 0.74 81.99 -49.97
N GLU A 665 1.49 81.63 -51.02
CA GLU A 665 1.74 80.24 -51.38
C GLU A 665 2.53 79.49 -50.29
N VAL A 666 3.57 80.11 -49.74
CA VAL A 666 4.37 79.51 -48.65
C VAL A 666 3.54 79.37 -47.36
N LYS A 667 2.70 80.34 -47.02
CA LYS A 667 1.75 80.23 -45.88
C LYS A 667 0.76 79.09 -46.09
N GLY A 668 0.22 78.95 -47.30
CA GLY A 668 -0.64 77.83 -47.67
C GLY A 668 0.06 76.48 -47.57
N ALA A 669 1.33 76.41 -47.98
CA ALA A 669 2.16 75.22 -47.83
C ALA A 669 2.41 74.88 -46.35
N SER A 670 2.76 75.88 -45.52
CA SER A 670 2.97 75.71 -44.07
C SER A 670 1.74 75.15 -43.36
N ALA A 671 0.53 75.64 -43.68
CA ALA A 671 -0.70 75.09 -43.12
C ALA A 671 -0.91 73.59 -43.47
N ARG A 672 -0.58 73.18 -44.70
CA ARG A 672 -0.67 71.79 -45.14
C ARG A 672 0.41 70.90 -44.52
N ILE A 673 1.60 71.47 -44.27
CA ILE A 673 2.71 70.79 -43.58
C ILE A 673 2.28 70.45 -42.15
N ALA A 674 1.69 71.41 -41.41
CA ALA A 674 1.20 71.18 -40.05
C ALA A 674 0.09 70.10 -39.99
N GLU A 675 -0.81 70.07 -40.97
CA GLU A 675 -1.85 69.03 -41.05
C GLU A 675 -1.26 67.63 -41.33
N ASN A 676 -0.24 67.56 -42.19
CA ASN A 676 0.50 66.32 -42.46
C ASN A 676 1.29 65.86 -41.23
N GLU A 677 1.95 66.78 -40.52
CA GLU A 677 2.68 66.49 -39.29
C GLU A 677 1.78 65.82 -38.24
N GLN A 678 0.58 66.36 -38.03
CA GLN A 678 -0.41 65.76 -37.14
C GLN A 678 -0.82 64.36 -37.63
N SER A 679 -1.04 64.19 -38.93
CA SER A 679 -1.40 62.87 -39.50
C SER A 679 -0.29 61.83 -39.30
N VAL A 680 0.98 62.23 -39.37
CA VAL A 680 2.12 61.33 -39.09
C VAL A 680 2.21 61.02 -37.60
N ARG A 681 1.97 61.98 -36.71
CA ARG A 681 1.89 61.73 -35.26
C ARG A 681 0.79 60.74 -34.89
N ASP A 682 -0.38 60.89 -35.48
CA ASP A 682 -1.51 59.97 -35.27
C ASP A 682 -1.16 58.55 -35.76
N ALA A 683 -0.42 58.44 -36.88
CA ALA A 683 0.08 57.16 -37.38
C ALA A 683 1.15 56.55 -36.46
N ALA A 684 2.06 57.36 -35.91
CA ALA A 684 3.07 56.90 -34.95
C ALA A 684 2.43 56.32 -33.68
N ALA A 685 1.41 57.02 -33.14
CA ALA A 685 0.64 56.54 -31.98
C ALA A 685 -0.10 55.23 -32.27
N ALA A 686 -0.73 55.10 -33.46
CA ALA A 686 -1.40 53.86 -33.85
C ALA A 686 -0.42 52.67 -33.98
N LEU A 687 0.83 52.93 -34.40
CA LEU A 687 1.87 51.90 -34.49
C LEU A 687 2.40 51.47 -33.12
N GLU A 688 2.45 52.40 -32.16
CA GLU A 688 2.71 52.11 -30.75
C GLU A 688 1.62 51.21 -30.16
N ASP A 689 0.34 51.57 -30.35
CA ASP A 689 -0.79 50.74 -29.89
C ASP A 689 -0.73 49.31 -30.48
N VAL A 690 -0.35 49.16 -31.76
CA VAL A 690 -0.17 47.85 -32.40
C VAL A 690 0.95 47.05 -31.74
N ALA A 691 2.07 47.68 -31.38
CA ALA A 691 3.16 47.01 -30.69
C ALA A 691 2.73 46.55 -29.29
N ASP A 692 2.03 47.41 -28.55
CA ASP A 692 1.52 47.09 -27.20
C ASP A 692 0.49 45.95 -27.23
N TYR A 693 -0.41 45.92 -28.22
CA TYR A 693 -1.36 44.81 -28.38
C TYR A 693 -0.69 43.50 -28.77
N ALA A 694 0.39 43.56 -29.55
CA ALA A 694 1.17 42.40 -29.91
C ALA A 694 1.93 41.84 -28.69
N GLU A 695 2.52 42.69 -27.85
CA GLU A 695 3.11 42.28 -26.57
C GLU A 695 2.09 41.60 -25.65
N GLN A 696 0.90 42.20 -25.47
CA GLN A 696 -0.18 41.59 -24.68
C GLN A 696 -0.64 40.25 -25.25
N THR A 697 -0.65 40.10 -26.57
CA THR A 697 -0.96 38.82 -27.22
C THR A 697 0.11 37.78 -26.90
N ASN A 698 1.39 38.15 -26.94
CA ASN A 698 2.49 37.26 -26.58
C ASN A 698 2.42 36.81 -25.11
N ASP A 699 2.09 37.72 -24.19
CA ASP A 699 1.89 37.39 -22.78
C ASP A 699 0.74 36.38 -22.59
N GLY A 700 -0.39 36.59 -23.26
CA GLY A 700 -1.52 35.65 -23.23
C GLY A 700 -1.18 34.27 -23.81
N VAL A 701 -0.32 34.21 -24.82
CA VAL A 701 0.16 32.95 -25.40
C VAL A 701 1.11 32.20 -24.46
N GLN A 702 1.92 32.91 -23.68
CA GLN A 702 2.75 32.29 -22.64
C GLN A 702 1.88 31.63 -21.56
N GLU A 703 0.80 32.29 -21.13
CA GLU A 703 -0.16 31.72 -20.16
C GLU A 703 -0.88 30.47 -20.72
N ILE A 704 -1.21 30.48 -22.02
CA ILE A 704 -1.73 29.27 -22.71
C ILE A 704 -0.68 28.16 -22.69
N THR A 705 0.58 28.47 -23.00
CA THR A 705 1.67 27.49 -23.04
C THR A 705 1.88 26.82 -21.67
N GLU A 706 1.87 27.60 -20.59
CA GLU A 706 1.95 27.09 -19.21
C GLU A 706 0.77 26.15 -18.89
N SER A 707 -0.45 26.56 -19.26
CA SER A 707 -1.65 25.73 -19.08
C SER A 707 -1.60 24.43 -19.89
N THR A 708 -1.07 24.48 -21.11
CA THR A 708 -0.89 23.31 -21.98
C THR A 708 0.16 22.35 -21.41
N GLN A 709 1.26 22.85 -20.83
CA GLN A 709 2.25 22.01 -20.14
C GLN A 709 1.65 21.31 -18.91
N TYR A 710 0.81 22.01 -18.14
CA TYR A 710 0.07 21.41 -17.03
C TYR A 710 -0.87 20.29 -17.51
N GLN A 711 -1.59 20.51 -18.62
CA GLN A 711 -2.45 19.49 -19.23
C GLN A 711 -1.66 18.26 -19.71
N ALA A 712 -0.49 18.48 -20.32
CA ALA A 712 0.40 17.38 -20.74
C ALA A 712 0.79 16.51 -19.54
N ARG A 713 1.28 17.13 -18.45
CA ARG A 713 1.66 16.42 -17.22
C ARG A 713 0.49 15.66 -16.60
N SER A 714 -0.68 16.29 -16.51
CA SER A 714 -1.89 15.63 -16.00
C SER A 714 -2.31 14.44 -16.87
N THR A 715 -2.10 14.52 -18.18
CA THR A 715 -2.40 13.43 -19.11
C THR A 715 -1.43 12.27 -18.94
N GLU A 716 -0.14 12.56 -18.76
CA GLU A 716 0.90 11.55 -18.44
C GLU A 716 0.63 10.84 -17.11
N GLU A 717 0.07 11.53 -16.12
CA GLU A 717 -0.32 10.94 -14.83
C GLU A 717 -1.55 10.03 -14.94
N ILE A 718 -2.47 10.29 -15.87
CA ILE A 718 -3.68 9.49 -16.05
C ILE A 718 -3.37 8.12 -16.68
N VAL A 719 -2.42 8.04 -17.61
CA VAL A 719 -2.03 6.79 -18.29
C VAL A 719 -1.77 5.64 -17.30
N PRO A 720 -0.86 5.74 -16.32
CA PRO A 720 -0.61 4.65 -15.39
C PRO A 720 -1.82 4.32 -14.51
N MET A 721 -2.67 5.31 -14.18
CA MET A 721 -3.89 5.07 -13.40
C MET A 721 -4.91 4.23 -14.18
N VAL A 722 -5.04 4.47 -15.48
CA VAL A 722 -5.92 3.68 -16.37
C VAL A 722 -5.37 2.26 -16.53
N ASP A 723 -4.06 2.11 -16.72
CA ASP A 723 -3.38 0.81 -16.79
C ASP A 723 -3.55 0.01 -15.49
N ASP A 724 -3.40 0.66 -14.33
CA ASP A 724 -3.63 0.05 -13.02
C ASP A 724 -5.08 -0.42 -12.86
N ALA A 725 -6.05 0.41 -13.24
CA ALA A 725 -7.46 0.07 -13.15
C ALA A 725 -7.85 -1.07 -14.09
N ALA A 726 -7.26 -1.12 -15.29
CA ALA A 726 -7.41 -2.24 -16.22
C ALA A 726 -6.85 -3.55 -15.63
N ARG A 727 -5.63 -3.52 -15.07
CA ARG A 727 -5.03 -4.69 -14.37
C ARG A 727 -5.86 -5.17 -13.19
N ILE A 728 -6.41 -4.25 -12.40
CA ILE A 728 -7.30 -4.59 -11.27
C ILE A 728 -8.56 -5.29 -11.78
N SER A 729 -9.12 -4.83 -12.91
CA SER A 729 -10.31 -5.43 -13.51
C SER A 729 -10.01 -6.85 -14.02
N GLU A 730 -8.87 -7.05 -14.69
CA GLU A 730 -8.43 -8.38 -15.15
C GLU A 730 -8.26 -9.34 -13.96
N ARG A 731 -7.55 -8.92 -12.91
CA ARG A 731 -7.43 -9.68 -11.66
C ARG A 731 -8.77 -9.98 -10.99
N THR A 732 -9.70 -9.02 -11.00
CA THR A 732 -11.04 -9.21 -10.42
C THR A 732 -11.82 -10.28 -11.18
N SER A 733 -11.64 -10.36 -12.51
CA SER A 733 -12.22 -11.44 -13.32
C SER A 733 -11.61 -12.80 -12.96
N GLU A 734 -10.28 -12.90 -12.87
CA GLU A 734 -9.59 -14.14 -12.48
C GLU A 734 -9.95 -14.63 -11.06
N GLU A 735 -10.04 -13.70 -10.11
CA GLU A 735 -10.47 -13.99 -8.73
C GLU A 735 -11.94 -14.42 -8.69
N SER A 736 -12.78 -13.86 -9.55
CA SER A 736 -14.18 -14.27 -9.71
C SER A 736 -14.28 -15.68 -10.27
N GLU A 737 -13.49 -16.05 -11.28
CA GLU A 737 -13.43 -17.44 -11.79
C GLU A 737 -13.01 -18.43 -10.69
N THR A 738 -12.01 -18.06 -9.89
CA THR A 738 -11.54 -18.88 -8.77
C THR A 738 -12.62 -19.04 -7.70
N ALA A 739 -13.31 -17.95 -7.34
CA ALA A 739 -14.40 -17.99 -6.37
C ALA A 739 -15.60 -18.80 -6.88
N ALA A 740 -15.90 -18.74 -8.18
CA ALA A 740 -16.94 -19.56 -8.80
C ALA A 740 -16.59 -21.05 -8.71
N ALA A 741 -15.35 -21.44 -9.01
CA ALA A 741 -14.88 -22.82 -8.87
C ALA A 741 -14.99 -23.31 -7.42
N ALA A 742 -14.60 -22.50 -6.43
CA ALA A 742 -14.74 -22.83 -5.02
C ALA A 742 -16.21 -23.02 -4.60
N ALA A 743 -17.13 -22.18 -5.11
CA ALA A 743 -18.57 -22.32 -4.84
C ALA A 743 -19.16 -23.60 -5.48
N GLU A 744 -18.68 -24.00 -6.65
CA GLU A 744 -19.04 -25.28 -7.27
C GLU A 744 -18.54 -26.47 -6.46
N GLU A 745 -17.28 -26.45 -6.00
CA GLU A 745 -16.72 -27.47 -5.11
C GLU A 745 -17.47 -27.57 -3.79
N GLN A 746 -17.84 -26.44 -3.19
CA GLN A 746 -18.65 -26.39 -1.98
C GLN A 746 -20.02 -27.05 -2.19
N THR A 747 -20.67 -26.80 -3.33
CA THR A 747 -21.95 -27.42 -3.68
C THR A 747 -21.82 -28.94 -3.83
N ALA A 748 -20.72 -29.42 -4.41
CA ALA A 748 -20.42 -30.85 -4.49
C ALA A 748 -20.22 -31.48 -3.10
N ALA A 749 -19.46 -30.82 -2.21
CA ALA A 749 -19.24 -31.29 -0.84
C ALA A 749 -20.55 -31.34 -0.02
N LEU A 750 -21.43 -30.34 -0.19
CA LEU A 750 -22.75 -30.33 0.45
C LEU A 750 -23.64 -31.49 0.00
N THR A 751 -23.53 -31.88 -1.28
CA THR A 751 -24.24 -33.06 -1.79
C THR A 751 -23.78 -34.34 -1.07
N GLU A 752 -22.47 -34.51 -0.86
CA GLU A 752 -21.91 -35.66 -0.13
C GLU A 752 -22.30 -35.67 1.35
N VAL A 753 -22.35 -34.49 1.99
CA VAL A 753 -22.84 -34.35 3.36
C VAL A 753 -24.31 -34.75 3.45
N SER A 754 -25.15 -34.30 2.51
CA SER A 754 -26.57 -34.64 2.48
C SER A 754 -26.79 -36.15 2.32
N GLU A 755 -26.05 -36.79 1.40
CA GLU A 755 -26.09 -38.25 1.22
C GLU A 755 -25.67 -38.99 2.49
N SER A 756 -24.61 -38.51 3.16
CA SER A 756 -24.13 -39.09 4.44
C SER A 756 -25.15 -38.94 5.56
N MET A 757 -25.82 -37.79 5.67
CA MET A 757 -26.86 -37.56 6.66
C MET A 757 -28.11 -38.39 6.40
N SER A 758 -28.52 -38.55 5.12
CA SER A 758 -29.62 -39.43 4.74
C SER A 758 -29.33 -40.89 5.09
N SER A 759 -28.09 -41.35 4.85
CA SER A 759 -27.64 -42.69 5.24
C SER A 759 -27.63 -42.88 6.77
N LEU A 760 -27.19 -41.87 7.52
CA LEU A 760 -27.18 -41.90 8.99
C LEU A 760 -28.59 -41.92 9.56
N ALA A 761 -29.52 -41.12 9.01
CA ALA A 761 -30.93 -41.13 9.38
C ALA A 761 -31.56 -42.51 9.12
N ALA A 762 -31.31 -43.10 7.94
CA ALA A 762 -31.79 -44.44 7.61
C ALA A 762 -31.23 -45.52 8.55
N THR A 763 -29.94 -45.43 8.91
CA THR A 763 -29.31 -46.36 9.86
C THR A 763 -29.90 -46.22 11.26
N ALA A 764 -30.20 -44.99 11.69
CA ALA A 764 -30.84 -44.71 12.96
C ALA A 764 -32.29 -45.25 13.00
N GLU A 765 -33.03 -45.12 11.90
CA GLU A 765 -34.37 -45.69 11.75
C GLU A 765 -34.34 -47.24 11.73
N GLU A 766 -33.35 -47.84 11.07
CA GLU A 766 -33.13 -49.30 11.10
C GLU A 766 -32.81 -49.78 12.52
N LEU A 767 -31.95 -49.06 13.25
CA LEU A 767 -31.65 -49.35 14.65
C LEU A 767 -32.89 -49.24 15.54
N ASP A 768 -33.71 -48.21 15.35
CA ASP A 768 -34.98 -48.04 16.08
C ASP A 768 -35.95 -49.22 15.79
N GLN A 769 -36.07 -49.65 14.53
CA GLN A 769 -36.88 -50.82 14.16
C GLN A 769 -36.36 -52.13 14.77
N GLU A 770 -35.04 -52.36 14.75
CA GLU A 770 -34.41 -53.55 15.35
C GLU A 770 -34.60 -53.56 16.88
N LEU A 771 -34.47 -52.40 17.54
CA LEU A 771 -34.75 -52.26 18.96
C LEU A 771 -36.25 -52.38 19.28
N GLY A 772 -37.13 -51.98 18.37
CA GLY A 772 -38.59 -52.12 18.47
C GLY A 772 -39.09 -53.56 18.50
N ARG A 773 -38.24 -54.55 18.19
CA ARG A 773 -38.53 -55.97 18.39
C ARG A 773 -38.53 -56.39 19.86
N PHE A 774 -37.88 -55.61 20.72
CA PHE A 774 -37.85 -55.86 22.16
C PHE A 774 -39.01 -55.14 22.85
N GLU A 775 -39.82 -55.89 23.59
CA GLU A 775 -40.88 -55.33 24.42
C GLU A 775 -40.25 -54.88 25.75
N ALA A 776 -40.09 -53.57 25.94
CA ALA A 776 -39.56 -52.97 27.17
C ALA A 776 -40.64 -52.13 27.85
N SER A 777 -40.62 -52.07 29.18
CA SER A 777 -41.55 -51.20 29.90
C SER A 777 -41.17 -49.73 29.67
N LYS A 778 -42.15 -48.86 29.37
CA LYS A 778 -41.90 -47.42 29.26
C LYS A 778 -41.43 -46.90 30.61
N PHE A 779 -40.13 -46.67 30.74
CA PHE A 779 -39.61 -45.86 31.83
C PHE A 779 -40.02 -44.41 31.56
N GLU A 780 -40.99 -43.89 32.32
CA GLU A 780 -41.26 -42.46 32.35
C GLU A 780 -39.98 -41.76 32.84
N ARG A 781 -39.27 -41.14 31.90
CA ARG A 781 -38.17 -40.23 32.18
C ARG A 781 -38.76 -39.09 33.01
N ALA A 782 -38.50 -39.09 34.32
CA ALA A 782 -38.78 -37.91 35.14
C ALA A 782 -37.95 -36.76 34.56
N MET A 783 -38.62 -35.81 33.88
CA MET A 783 -37.97 -34.62 33.35
C MET A 783 -37.25 -33.90 34.51
N PRO A 784 -35.97 -33.52 34.37
CA PRO A 784 -35.43 -32.46 35.20
C PRO A 784 -36.23 -31.19 34.92
N ALA A 785 -36.66 -30.52 35.99
CA ALA A 785 -37.32 -29.23 35.89
C ALA A 785 -36.44 -28.28 35.06
N ALA A 786 -37.04 -27.66 34.04
CA ALA A 786 -36.41 -26.56 33.33
C ALA A 786 -36.15 -25.43 34.33
N ASP A 787 -34.87 -25.10 34.53
CA ASP A 787 -34.49 -23.79 35.05
C ASP A 787 -34.67 -22.81 33.89
N ASP A 788 -35.56 -21.85 34.07
CA ASP A 788 -35.66 -20.62 33.27
C ASP A 788 -34.39 -19.78 33.54
N ASP A 789 -33.61 -19.51 32.50
CA ASP A 789 -32.77 -18.31 32.36
C ASP A 789 -32.67 -17.89 30.88
#